data_AF-A0A285TD51-F1
#
_entry.id   AF-A0A285TD51-F1
#
_cell.length_a   1.000
_cell.length_b   1.000
_cell.length_c   1.000
_cell.angle_alpha   90.00
_cell.angle_beta   90.00
_cell.angle_gamma   90.00
#
_symmetry.space_group_name_H-M   'P 1'
#
loop_
_entity.id
_entity.type
_entity.pdbx_description
1 polymer ?
#
loop_
_entity_poly.entity_id
_entity_poly.type
_entity_poly.pdbx_seq_one_letter_code
_entity_poly.pdbx_strand_id
1 'polypeptide(L)'
;MSSFIEFEEAAKKIDFLYLKNGINEGEKEAQDQVSYRNLFKKLYNPGELKKYNGIEVWNKVWQHGPGGMIYALRNDDKFRCFGSAQSQDTHGLPMHQTKEGNYYAGKNNEIIGQKEALAYGEKYRNKFIQCITYVENSTLESVEDFEKLGEILEDNLDGRGKQMWVHKYLHMFFPDKFSQFHSSEFKRDILCALGIVPNDSFYGMAGQLYEIKKRTNIDDYYLFAQVMYKNFPGVGRSEVYLVNAREEALEKIKNWVPGSNVEININDFYDLWDNPRFSAKTSEDDEKNHLFVVMDQDTPLGIFDSLDYKKDSKKTEIRYGKWHACFLKDDKINYTGSRKKAISKPEILVLIYKRFYSIYTSNNELNEIIENNYERYEAEFSSYKEEIDAFLAAYPLNINSLKAGFNNDGILLFYRNIECLNCIDGENIDFSSISNYEKNDLAFYTMNLILGKQVVEGFENLREVISRILALYYPDEYVAVSDEETLDFIIDELSIPSIEGHNLLLRQRQVKNWVGEKLGLYTKNPYMQNYIFVRAVKDMIGDSFTLNITNKGNNTVIHALEPDVIDEYESLDTSDEKEISKLKSIPDEVSYKRTPQPKEYVEEKDNAGRYIPKRDPRKRLNAMVLADFKCEIDPTHETFISRSTNRQYVESHHLIPMEFHEDFNSSLDVEENIVCLCSNCHNKIHYGIDNDVLIKQLFEKRKSLLHDAGLDISEEQLLRDIYKTSGY
;
A
#
# COMPACT_ATOMS: atom_id res chain seq x y z
N MET A 1 -23.61 3.42 5.25
CA MET A 1 -22.78 3.14 4.05
C MET A 1 -21.42 3.84 4.11
N SER A 2 -21.33 5.14 4.45
CA SER A 2 -20.03 5.86 4.59
C SER A 2 -19.05 5.20 5.56
N SER A 3 -19.48 4.89 6.79
CA SER A 3 -18.61 4.33 7.84
C SER A 3 -18.06 2.93 7.53
N PHE A 4 -18.76 2.14 6.71
CA PHE A 4 -18.31 0.79 6.34
C PHE A 4 -17.10 0.86 5.40
N ILE A 5 -17.11 1.81 4.46
CA ILE A 5 -16.01 2.04 3.52
C ILE A 5 -14.78 2.53 4.27
N GLU A 6 -14.95 3.45 5.22
CA GLU A 6 -13.86 4.01 6.03
C GLU A 6 -13.13 2.92 6.86
N PHE A 7 -13.86 2.00 7.51
CA PHE A 7 -13.22 0.90 8.26
C PHE A 7 -12.49 -0.09 7.36
N GLU A 8 -13.03 -0.35 6.16
CA GLU A 8 -12.38 -1.22 5.17
C GLU A 8 -11.07 -0.61 4.67
N GLU A 9 -11.05 0.70 4.38
CA GLU A 9 -9.83 1.43 3.99
C GLU A 9 -8.79 1.45 5.10
N ALA A 10 -9.22 1.68 6.35
CA ALA A 10 -8.33 1.63 7.51
C ALA A 10 -7.73 0.22 7.71
N ALA A 11 -8.53 -0.84 7.52
CA ALA A 11 -8.06 -2.22 7.62
C ALA A 11 -7.04 -2.55 6.53
N LYS A 12 -7.32 -2.22 5.27
CA LYS A 12 -6.39 -2.38 4.14
C LYS A 12 -5.07 -1.66 4.38
N LYS A 13 -5.12 -0.43 4.92
CA LYS A 13 -3.93 0.33 5.31
C LYS A 13 -3.09 -0.42 6.36
N ILE A 14 -3.73 -1.01 7.36
CA ILE A 14 -3.04 -1.78 8.41
C ILE A 14 -2.41 -3.05 7.85
N ASP A 15 -3.13 -3.81 7.03
CA ASP A 15 -2.61 -5.02 6.39
C ASP A 15 -1.41 -4.72 5.49
N PHE A 16 -1.49 -3.66 4.69
CA PHE A 16 -0.37 -3.19 3.88
C PHE A 16 0.85 -2.85 4.74
N LEU A 17 0.67 -2.10 5.84
CA LEU A 17 1.76 -1.74 6.74
C LEU A 17 2.32 -2.97 7.49
N TYR A 18 1.47 -3.96 7.79
CA TYR A 18 1.90 -5.22 8.39
C TYR A 18 2.82 -5.99 7.45
N LEU A 19 2.43 -6.16 6.18
CA LEU A 19 3.26 -6.80 5.15
C LEU A 19 4.58 -6.04 4.94
N LYS A 20 4.51 -4.70 4.82
CA LYS A 20 5.69 -3.83 4.63
C LYS A 20 6.71 -3.95 5.77
N ASN A 21 6.25 -4.15 7.00
CA ASN A 21 7.13 -4.15 8.18
C ASN A 21 8.04 -5.39 8.28
N GLY A 22 7.77 -6.44 7.50
CA GLY A 22 8.39 -7.76 7.65
C GLY A 22 7.79 -8.53 8.83
N ILE A 23 7.38 -9.78 8.58
CA ILE A 23 6.55 -10.60 9.49
C ILE A 23 7.30 -11.04 10.77
N ASN A 24 8.63 -10.95 10.82
CA ASN A 24 9.44 -11.76 11.73
C ASN A 24 9.70 -11.19 13.15
N GLU A 25 9.57 -9.90 13.41
CA GLU A 25 10.03 -9.30 14.69
C GLU A 25 9.01 -9.36 15.85
N GLY A 26 7.74 -9.69 15.61
CA GLY A 26 6.69 -9.67 16.64
C GLY A 26 5.96 -10.98 16.91
N GLU A 27 6.17 -12.01 16.09
CA GLU A 27 5.45 -13.29 16.21
C GLU A 27 5.88 -14.10 17.44
N LYS A 28 7.15 -14.01 17.82
CA LYS A 28 7.69 -14.70 18.99
C LYS A 28 7.14 -14.13 20.28
N GLU A 29 7.09 -12.80 20.41
CA GLU A 29 6.47 -12.12 21.55
C GLU A 29 4.96 -12.36 21.59
N ALA A 30 4.29 -12.44 20.43
CA ALA A 30 2.87 -12.81 20.36
C ALA A 30 2.62 -14.22 20.91
N GLN A 31 3.52 -15.18 20.63
CA GLN A 31 3.45 -16.53 21.20
C GLN A 31 3.66 -16.53 22.73
N ASP A 32 4.59 -15.73 23.24
CA ASP A 32 4.79 -15.58 24.69
C ASP A 32 3.57 -14.97 25.38
N GLN A 33 2.85 -14.06 24.72
CA GLN A 33 1.58 -13.53 25.23
C GLN A 33 0.52 -14.60 25.43
N VAL A 34 0.43 -15.62 24.56
CA VAL A 34 -0.55 -16.70 24.73
C VAL A 34 -0.36 -17.39 26.09
N SER A 35 0.88 -17.66 26.48
CA SER A 35 1.23 -18.27 27.76
C SER A 35 0.85 -17.39 28.95
N TYR A 36 1.17 -16.10 28.90
CA TYR A 36 0.80 -15.17 29.97
C TYR A 36 -0.70 -14.94 30.08
N ARG A 37 -1.41 -14.86 28.95
CA ARG A 37 -2.87 -14.74 28.90
C ARG A 37 -3.54 -15.97 29.52
N ASN A 38 -3.07 -17.17 29.19
CA ASN A 38 -3.56 -18.42 29.78
C ASN A 38 -3.33 -18.47 31.29
N LEU A 39 -2.15 -18.02 31.76
CA LEU A 39 -1.89 -17.89 33.18
C LEU A 39 -2.86 -16.91 33.86
N PHE A 40 -3.09 -15.74 33.26
CA PHE A 40 -4.04 -14.76 33.80
C PHE A 40 -5.46 -15.32 33.88
N LYS A 41 -5.95 -15.95 32.81
CA LYS A 41 -7.28 -16.60 32.78
C LYS A 41 -7.38 -17.69 33.84
N LYS A 42 -6.33 -18.48 34.04
CA LYS A 42 -6.29 -19.51 35.09
C LYS A 42 -6.41 -18.91 36.50
N LEU A 43 -5.76 -17.78 36.76
CA LEU A 43 -5.71 -17.16 38.09
C LEU A 43 -6.93 -16.30 38.41
N TYR A 44 -7.50 -15.62 37.41
CA TYR A 44 -8.43 -14.52 37.62
C TYR A 44 -9.73 -14.65 36.83
N ASN A 45 -10.10 -15.85 36.37
CA ASN A 45 -11.43 -16.05 35.78
C ASN A 45 -12.57 -15.82 36.81
N PRO A 46 -13.80 -15.51 36.34
CA PRO A 46 -14.94 -15.26 37.21
C PRO A 46 -15.20 -16.38 38.24
N GLY A 47 -14.97 -17.64 37.87
CA GLY A 47 -15.12 -18.80 38.73
C GLY A 47 -14.13 -18.81 39.90
N GLU A 48 -12.84 -18.53 39.65
CA GLU A 48 -11.83 -18.43 40.70
C GLU A 48 -12.07 -17.22 41.61
N LEU A 49 -12.39 -16.06 41.04
CA LEU A 49 -12.65 -14.84 41.83
C LEU A 49 -13.81 -15.02 42.81
N LYS A 50 -14.83 -15.81 42.43
CA LYS A 50 -16.01 -16.11 43.25
C LYS A 50 -15.71 -16.97 44.48
N LYS A 51 -14.60 -17.72 44.50
CA LYS A 51 -14.24 -18.62 45.62
C LYS A 51 -13.78 -17.86 46.86
N TYR A 52 -13.17 -16.69 46.69
CA TYR A 52 -12.61 -15.92 47.80
C TYR A 52 -13.69 -15.28 48.66
N ASN A 53 -13.48 -15.20 49.98
CA ASN A 53 -14.39 -14.54 50.91
C ASN A 53 -13.61 -13.74 51.97
N GLY A 54 -14.25 -12.71 52.53
CA GLY A 54 -13.68 -11.82 53.52
C GLY A 54 -12.37 -11.19 53.08
N ILE A 55 -11.33 -11.34 53.91
CA ILE A 55 -10.00 -10.77 53.67
C ILE A 55 -9.32 -11.33 52.41
N GLU A 56 -9.70 -12.53 51.95
CA GLU A 56 -9.12 -13.09 50.72
C GLU A 56 -9.55 -12.30 49.47
N VAL A 57 -10.75 -11.71 49.48
CA VAL A 57 -11.20 -10.84 48.38
C VAL A 57 -10.31 -9.62 48.26
N TRP A 58 -9.91 -9.04 49.39
CA TRP A 58 -8.91 -8.00 49.41
C TRP A 58 -7.59 -8.50 48.82
N ASN A 59 -7.00 -9.54 49.41
CA ASN A 59 -5.67 -10.02 49.04
C ASN A 59 -5.56 -10.50 47.58
N LYS A 60 -6.61 -11.12 47.05
CA LYS A 60 -6.58 -11.77 45.72
C LYS A 60 -7.17 -10.90 44.61
N VAL A 61 -8.03 -9.95 44.93
CA VAL A 61 -8.68 -9.10 43.92
C VAL A 61 -8.14 -7.67 44.00
N TRP A 62 -8.28 -7.02 45.15
CA TRP A 62 -8.13 -5.56 45.28
C TRP A 62 -6.75 -5.10 45.76
N GLN A 63 -5.92 -6.01 46.27
CA GLN A 63 -4.59 -5.67 46.78
C GLN A 63 -3.66 -5.16 45.67
N HIS A 64 -2.85 -4.16 46.02
CA HIS A 64 -1.85 -3.54 45.15
C HIS A 64 -0.45 -4.18 45.28
N GLY A 65 -0.36 -5.38 45.85
CA GLY A 65 0.87 -6.13 46.00
C GLY A 65 0.85 -7.42 45.18
N PRO A 66 2.01 -8.10 45.03
CA PRO A 66 2.12 -9.35 44.28
C PRO A 66 1.05 -10.37 44.66
N GLY A 67 0.37 -10.91 43.65
CA GLY A 67 -0.68 -11.94 43.81
C GLY A 67 -2.12 -11.43 43.75
N GLY A 68 -2.35 -10.11 43.84
CA GLY A 68 -3.67 -9.50 43.63
C GLY A 68 -3.97 -9.25 42.14
N MET A 69 -5.25 -9.36 41.74
CA MET A 69 -5.68 -9.09 40.36
C MET A 69 -5.40 -7.66 39.91
N ILE A 70 -5.71 -6.65 40.75
CA ILE A 70 -5.43 -5.25 40.43
C ILE A 70 -3.93 -5.00 40.29
N TYR A 71 -3.09 -5.62 41.12
CA TYR A 71 -1.64 -5.57 40.93
C TYR A 71 -1.21 -6.21 39.60
N ALA A 72 -1.72 -7.41 39.28
CA ALA A 72 -1.44 -8.11 38.03
C ALA A 72 -1.77 -7.23 36.81
N LEU A 73 -2.92 -6.55 36.81
CA LEU A 73 -3.33 -5.69 35.72
C LEU A 73 -2.47 -4.42 35.59
N ARG A 74 -2.04 -3.82 36.70
CA ARG A 74 -1.46 -2.46 36.71
C ARG A 74 0.06 -2.42 36.82
N ASN A 75 0.66 -3.37 37.54
CA ASN A 75 2.04 -3.23 38.04
C ASN A 75 2.90 -4.50 37.88
N ASP A 76 2.32 -5.65 37.53
CA ASP A 76 3.11 -6.86 37.28
C ASP A 76 3.69 -6.82 35.87
N ASP A 77 5.02 -6.75 35.77
CA ASP A 77 5.76 -6.65 34.51
C ASP A 77 5.44 -7.82 33.56
N LYS A 78 5.06 -8.98 34.10
CA LYS A 78 4.65 -10.15 33.31
C LYS A 78 3.46 -9.86 32.39
N PHE A 79 2.54 -9.01 32.81
CA PHE A 79 1.34 -8.66 32.05
C PHE A 79 1.45 -7.29 31.39
N ARG A 80 2.64 -6.67 31.39
CA ARG A 80 2.87 -5.34 30.77
C ARG A 80 2.84 -5.39 29.25
N CYS A 81 3.13 -6.56 28.67
CA CYS A 81 3.04 -6.83 27.22
C CYS A 81 1.63 -6.59 26.65
N PHE A 82 0.57 -6.71 27.47
CA PHE A 82 -0.81 -6.40 27.11
C PHE A 82 -1.19 -4.93 27.31
N GLY A 83 -0.23 -4.01 27.22
CA GLY A 83 -0.45 -2.58 27.48
C GLY A 83 -0.45 -2.19 28.96
N SER A 84 -0.20 -0.90 29.23
CA SER A 84 -0.22 -0.35 30.59
C SER A 84 -1.64 -0.02 31.03
N ALA A 85 -1.99 -0.38 32.27
CA ALA A 85 -3.18 0.11 32.98
C ALA A 85 -2.81 0.93 34.22
N GLN A 86 -1.58 1.43 34.27
CA GLN A 86 -1.07 2.21 35.40
C GLN A 86 -1.61 3.64 35.32
N SER A 87 -2.72 3.91 36.00
CA SER A 87 -3.12 5.29 36.30
C SER A 87 -2.29 5.83 37.46
N GLN A 88 -1.88 7.11 37.41
CA GLN A 88 -1.31 7.80 38.57
C GLN A 88 -2.36 8.01 39.68
N ASP A 89 -3.64 7.92 39.32
CA ASP A 89 -4.78 8.14 40.21
C ASP A 89 -5.35 6.82 40.77
N THR A 90 -5.34 6.67 42.10
CA THR A 90 -6.00 5.56 42.82
C THR A 90 -7.51 5.76 42.95
N HIS A 91 -8.06 6.95 42.68
CA HIS A 91 -9.50 7.23 42.78
C HIS A 91 -10.32 6.45 41.74
N GLY A 92 -9.70 6.00 40.64
CA GLY A 92 -10.31 5.12 39.65
C GLY A 92 -10.54 3.68 40.11
N LEU A 93 -10.01 3.28 41.27
CA LEU A 93 -10.25 1.96 41.84
C LEU A 93 -11.51 1.93 42.70
N PRO A 94 -12.17 0.78 42.83
CA PRO A 94 -13.30 0.64 43.74
C PRO A 94 -12.87 0.70 45.21
N MET A 95 -11.64 0.27 45.50
CA MET A 95 -11.10 0.28 46.85
C MET A 95 -9.56 0.30 46.83
N HIS A 96 -8.94 1.02 47.77
CA HIS A 96 -7.49 0.98 48.00
C HIS A 96 -7.17 1.22 49.49
N GLN A 97 -5.95 0.88 49.91
CA GLN A 97 -5.49 1.08 51.29
C GLN A 97 -4.32 2.05 51.30
N THR A 98 -4.32 2.99 52.25
CA THR A 98 -3.19 3.92 52.41
C THR A 98 -2.03 3.28 53.17
N LYS A 99 -0.88 3.97 53.20
CA LYS A 99 0.28 3.56 53.99
C LYS A 99 -0.02 3.51 55.49
N GLU A 100 -0.96 4.34 55.94
CA GLU A 100 -1.44 4.42 57.33
C GLU A 100 -2.46 3.32 57.67
N GLY A 101 -2.84 2.48 56.70
CA GLY A 101 -3.71 1.31 56.90
C GLY A 101 -5.21 1.60 56.75
N ASN A 102 -5.60 2.84 56.41
CA ASN A 102 -7.00 3.21 56.18
C ASN A 102 -7.52 2.66 54.85
N TYR A 103 -8.78 2.22 54.83
CA TYR A 103 -9.43 1.73 53.62
C TYR A 103 -10.31 2.81 53.01
N TYR A 104 -10.06 3.11 51.74
CA TYR A 104 -10.91 3.95 50.91
C TYR A 104 -11.76 3.07 50.03
N ALA A 105 -13.09 3.24 50.05
CA ALA A 105 -14.00 2.48 49.19
C ALA A 105 -15.28 3.26 48.84
N GLY A 106 -16.07 2.74 47.91
CA GLY A 106 -17.35 3.34 47.52
C GLY A 106 -17.25 4.33 46.37
N LYS A 107 -18.39 4.83 45.90
CA LYS A 107 -18.47 5.68 44.70
C LYS A 107 -17.59 6.93 44.80
N ASN A 108 -17.53 7.55 45.98
CA ASN A 108 -16.76 8.76 46.24
C ASN A 108 -15.39 8.52 46.88
N ASN A 109 -14.95 7.25 47.02
CA ASN A 109 -13.76 6.86 47.78
C ASN A 109 -13.78 7.47 49.19
N GLU A 110 -14.70 7.01 50.02
CA GLU A 110 -14.82 7.44 51.41
C GLU A 110 -13.95 6.56 52.31
N ILE A 111 -13.40 7.13 53.39
CA ILE A 111 -12.68 6.36 54.41
C ILE A 111 -13.71 5.57 55.20
N ILE A 112 -13.61 4.24 55.16
CA ILE A 112 -14.52 3.34 55.88
C ILE A 112 -13.77 2.31 56.70
N GLY A 113 -14.45 1.69 57.66
CA GLY A 113 -13.84 0.66 58.49
C GLY A 113 -13.47 -0.59 57.68
N GLN A 114 -12.46 -1.35 58.12
CA GLN A 114 -11.99 -2.55 57.42
C GLN A 114 -13.13 -3.55 57.12
N LYS A 115 -14.05 -3.76 58.06
CA LYS A 115 -15.19 -4.68 57.87
C LYS A 115 -16.13 -4.20 56.74
N GLU A 116 -16.39 -2.89 56.67
CA GLU A 116 -17.23 -2.28 55.65
C GLU A 116 -16.53 -2.29 54.28
N ALA A 117 -15.23 -2.04 54.26
CA ALA A 117 -14.37 -2.15 53.08
C ALA A 117 -14.39 -3.54 52.47
N LEU A 118 -14.24 -4.59 53.29
CA LEU A 118 -14.30 -5.98 52.82
C LEU A 118 -15.69 -6.33 52.26
N ALA A 119 -16.76 -5.93 52.95
CA ALA A 119 -18.12 -6.14 52.47
C ALA A 119 -18.39 -5.40 51.13
N TYR A 120 -17.89 -4.17 51.00
CA TYR A 120 -17.96 -3.42 49.74
C TYR A 120 -17.15 -4.11 48.64
N GLY A 121 -15.92 -4.56 48.94
CA GLY A 121 -15.05 -5.27 47.99
C GLY A 121 -15.68 -6.56 47.46
N GLU A 122 -16.36 -7.33 48.32
CA GLU A 122 -17.15 -8.51 47.91
C GLU A 122 -18.32 -8.13 46.98
N LYS A 123 -19.10 -7.13 47.37
CA LYS A 123 -20.22 -6.63 46.58
C LYS A 123 -19.76 -6.14 45.21
N TYR A 124 -18.69 -5.36 45.15
CA TYR A 124 -18.14 -4.83 43.91
C TYR A 124 -17.56 -5.93 43.03
N ARG A 125 -16.84 -6.90 43.60
CA ARG A 125 -16.36 -8.09 42.86
C ARG A 125 -17.52 -8.86 42.24
N ASN A 126 -18.63 -9.05 42.97
CA ASN A 126 -19.78 -9.76 42.43
C ASN A 126 -20.43 -9.01 41.25
N LYS A 127 -20.56 -7.68 41.34
CA LYS A 127 -21.00 -6.83 40.22
C LYS A 127 -20.04 -6.96 39.03
N PHE A 128 -18.74 -6.92 39.28
CA PHE A 128 -17.72 -7.10 38.26
C PHE A 128 -17.84 -8.46 37.56
N ILE A 129 -17.96 -9.55 38.30
CA ILE A 129 -18.19 -10.90 37.75
C ILE A 129 -19.45 -10.95 36.88
N GLN A 130 -20.55 -10.31 37.30
CA GLN A 130 -21.78 -10.23 36.51
C GLN A 130 -21.55 -9.50 35.18
N CYS A 131 -20.83 -8.38 35.19
CA CYS A 131 -20.45 -7.67 33.96
C CYS A 131 -19.60 -8.55 33.03
N ILE A 132 -18.60 -9.26 33.55
CA ILE A 132 -17.77 -10.15 32.72
C ILE A 132 -18.60 -11.28 32.11
N THR A 133 -19.51 -11.86 32.89
CA THR A 133 -20.45 -12.90 32.42
C THR A 133 -21.38 -12.35 31.34
N TYR A 134 -21.81 -11.09 31.47
CA TYR A 134 -22.58 -10.42 30.42
C TYR A 134 -21.77 -10.30 29.13
N VAL A 135 -20.53 -9.79 29.18
CA VAL A 135 -19.66 -9.68 27.98
C VAL A 135 -19.39 -11.02 27.31
N GLU A 136 -19.23 -12.08 28.10
CA GLU A 136 -19.03 -13.45 27.60
C GLU A 136 -20.24 -13.93 26.77
N ASN A 137 -21.46 -13.60 27.22
CA ASN A 137 -22.70 -14.02 26.56
C ASN A 137 -23.21 -13.02 25.50
N SER A 138 -22.60 -11.84 25.40
CA SER A 138 -22.98 -10.81 24.42
C SER A 138 -22.27 -11.00 23.09
N THR A 139 -23.05 -10.95 22.01
CA THR A 139 -22.58 -10.70 20.64
C THR A 139 -22.28 -9.21 20.52
N LEU A 140 -21.01 -8.86 20.27
CA LEU A 140 -20.60 -7.48 20.01
C LEU A 140 -20.18 -7.41 18.56
N GLU A 141 -21.06 -6.93 17.68
CA GLU A 141 -20.83 -6.99 16.22
C GLU A 141 -20.79 -5.61 15.56
N SER A 142 -21.17 -4.56 16.28
CA SER A 142 -21.16 -3.18 15.79
C SER A 142 -20.68 -2.18 16.84
N VAL A 143 -20.36 -0.95 16.42
CA VAL A 143 -19.98 0.16 17.31
C VAL A 143 -21.04 0.41 18.39
N GLU A 144 -22.32 0.36 18.02
CA GLU A 144 -23.46 0.59 18.90
C GLU A 144 -23.58 -0.50 20.00
N ASP A 145 -23.20 -1.74 19.71
CA ASP A 145 -23.18 -2.81 20.71
C ASP A 145 -22.14 -2.54 21.79
N PHE A 146 -20.97 -2.03 21.39
CA PHE A 146 -19.94 -1.63 22.34
C PHE A 146 -20.37 -0.39 23.15
N GLU A 147 -21.05 0.59 22.55
CA GLU A 147 -21.59 1.73 23.30
C GLU A 147 -22.56 1.30 24.40
N LYS A 148 -23.53 0.44 24.06
CA LYS A 148 -24.48 -0.15 25.03
C LYS A 148 -23.76 -0.93 26.12
N LEU A 149 -22.74 -1.71 25.76
CA LEU A 149 -21.90 -2.38 26.74
C LEU A 149 -21.25 -1.37 27.68
N GLY A 150 -20.73 -0.26 27.15
CA GLY A 150 -20.13 0.81 27.95
C GLY A 150 -21.08 1.39 28.99
N GLU A 151 -22.35 1.63 28.62
CA GLU A 151 -23.39 2.08 29.54
C GLU A 151 -23.63 1.05 30.66
N ILE A 152 -23.78 -0.23 30.29
CA ILE A 152 -23.97 -1.32 31.26
C ILE A 152 -22.81 -1.41 32.24
N LEU A 153 -21.57 -1.31 31.75
CA LEU A 153 -20.38 -1.36 32.59
C LEU A 153 -20.32 -0.16 33.54
N GLU A 154 -20.62 1.05 33.06
CA GLU A 154 -20.66 2.26 33.89
C GLU A 154 -21.71 2.17 35.00
N ASP A 155 -22.93 1.75 34.65
CA ASP A 155 -24.05 1.64 35.60
C ASP A 155 -23.79 0.59 36.68
N ASN A 156 -23.21 -0.56 36.30
CA ASN A 156 -22.99 -1.66 37.23
C ASN A 156 -21.72 -1.50 38.07
N LEU A 157 -20.71 -0.77 37.58
CA LEU A 157 -19.40 -0.62 38.21
C LEU A 157 -19.22 0.73 38.93
N ASP A 158 -20.31 1.33 39.39
CA ASP A 158 -20.34 2.58 40.16
C ASP A 158 -19.60 3.73 39.44
N GLY A 159 -19.77 3.87 38.14
CA GLY A 159 -19.12 4.93 37.35
C GLY A 159 -17.66 4.65 36.95
N ARG A 160 -17.24 3.38 36.99
CA ARG A 160 -15.85 2.96 36.72
C ARG A 160 -15.71 2.04 35.51
N GLY A 161 -16.73 1.92 34.67
CA GLY A 161 -16.73 1.04 33.50
C GLY A 161 -15.62 1.35 32.48
N LYS A 162 -15.23 2.62 32.38
CA LYS A 162 -14.20 3.16 31.48
C LYS A 162 -12.78 3.13 32.04
N GLN A 163 -12.59 2.61 33.26
CA GLN A 163 -11.27 2.57 33.87
C GLN A 163 -10.33 1.63 33.09
N MET A 164 -9.07 2.04 32.91
CA MET A 164 -8.10 1.30 32.09
C MET A 164 -7.91 -0.15 32.56
N TRP A 165 -7.97 -0.41 33.86
CA TRP A 165 -7.85 -1.77 34.41
C TRP A 165 -9.05 -2.65 34.05
N VAL A 166 -10.27 -2.08 33.92
CA VAL A 166 -11.46 -2.80 33.45
C VAL A 166 -11.28 -3.18 31.99
N HIS A 167 -10.92 -2.21 31.14
CA HIS A 167 -10.66 -2.48 29.72
C HIS A 167 -9.52 -3.49 29.53
N LYS A 168 -8.47 -3.42 30.35
CA LYS A 168 -7.36 -4.38 30.30
C LYS A 168 -7.79 -5.79 30.70
N TYR A 169 -8.61 -5.94 31.74
CA TYR A 169 -9.19 -7.23 32.07
C TYR A 169 -10.00 -7.78 30.88
N LEU A 170 -10.85 -6.94 30.26
CA LEU A 170 -11.66 -7.33 29.10
C LEU A 170 -10.78 -7.75 27.91
N HIS A 171 -9.73 -6.99 27.59
CA HIS A 171 -8.75 -7.37 26.58
C HIS A 171 -8.08 -8.71 26.90
N MET A 172 -7.65 -8.94 28.15
CA MET A 172 -7.02 -10.20 28.55
C MET A 172 -7.97 -11.40 28.42
N PHE A 173 -9.25 -11.21 28.76
CA PHE A 173 -10.25 -12.27 28.74
C PHE A 173 -10.84 -12.53 27.35
N PHE A 174 -11.08 -11.47 26.58
CA PHE A 174 -11.72 -11.46 25.26
C PHE A 174 -10.81 -10.75 24.23
N PRO A 175 -9.64 -11.33 23.89
CA PRO A 175 -8.67 -10.72 22.98
C PRO A 175 -9.26 -10.30 21.64
N ASP A 176 -10.19 -11.09 21.10
CA ASP A 176 -10.75 -10.84 19.77
C ASP A 176 -11.71 -9.65 19.73
N LYS A 177 -12.19 -9.21 20.91
CA LYS A 177 -13.19 -8.13 21.04
C LYS A 177 -12.59 -6.79 21.47
N PHE A 178 -11.54 -6.80 22.29
CA PHE A 178 -10.98 -5.56 22.86
C PHE A 178 -9.50 -5.43 22.57
N SER A 179 -9.08 -4.22 22.22
CA SER A 179 -7.67 -3.90 21.93
C SER A 179 -6.83 -3.72 23.20
N GLN A 180 -5.50 -3.76 23.05
CA GLN A 180 -4.54 -3.43 24.12
C GLN A 180 -4.41 -1.92 24.40
N PHE A 181 -5.20 -1.08 23.73
CA PHE A 181 -5.16 0.37 23.89
C PHE A 181 -6.15 0.81 24.97
N HIS A 182 -5.72 0.88 26.23
CA HIS A 182 -6.65 1.01 27.36
C HIS A 182 -7.15 2.43 27.64
N SER A 183 -6.45 3.49 27.24
CA SER A 183 -6.87 4.87 27.50
C SER A 183 -7.76 5.43 26.38
N SER A 184 -8.51 6.50 26.66
CA SER A 184 -9.31 7.20 25.65
C SER A 184 -8.42 7.87 24.60
N GLU A 185 -7.33 8.48 25.07
CA GLU A 185 -6.36 9.20 24.24
C GLU A 185 -5.72 8.25 23.23
N PHE A 186 -5.31 7.08 23.68
CA PHE A 186 -4.68 6.08 22.81
C PHE A 186 -5.61 5.61 21.70
N LYS A 187 -6.87 5.30 22.03
CA LYS A 187 -7.86 4.87 21.03
C LYS A 187 -8.15 6.00 20.04
N ARG A 188 -8.37 7.22 20.54
CA ARG A 188 -8.64 8.40 19.72
C ARG A 188 -7.51 8.65 18.73
N ASP A 189 -6.26 8.67 19.21
CA ASP A 189 -5.11 9.00 18.38
C ASP A 189 -4.85 7.93 17.32
N ILE A 190 -5.08 6.65 17.63
CA ILE A 190 -5.03 5.55 16.65
C ILE A 190 -6.10 5.71 15.58
N LEU A 191 -7.34 5.97 15.97
CA LEU A 191 -8.43 6.18 15.03
C LEU A 191 -8.13 7.37 14.11
N CYS A 192 -7.65 8.49 14.68
CA CYS A 192 -7.20 9.65 13.90
C CYS A 192 -6.06 9.30 12.93
N ALA A 193 -5.06 8.53 13.36
CA ALA A 193 -3.95 8.08 12.51
C ALA A 193 -4.40 7.22 11.32
N LEU A 194 -5.50 6.50 11.50
CA LEU A 194 -6.16 5.68 10.48
C LEU A 194 -7.15 6.47 9.62
N GLY A 195 -7.33 7.78 9.87
CA GLY A 195 -8.28 8.62 9.13
C GLY A 195 -9.73 8.48 9.59
N ILE A 196 -9.98 7.77 10.69
CA ILE A 196 -11.31 7.52 11.24
C ILE A 196 -11.62 8.60 12.27
N VAL A 197 -12.78 9.26 12.15
CA VAL A 197 -13.27 10.19 13.18
C VAL A 197 -13.64 9.40 14.45
N PRO A 198 -12.97 9.63 15.59
CA PRO A 198 -13.28 8.94 16.83
C PRO A 198 -14.71 9.19 17.31
N ASN A 199 -15.38 8.12 17.75
CA ASN A 199 -16.66 8.21 18.44
C ASN A 199 -16.50 8.86 19.83
N ASP A 200 -17.52 9.57 20.30
CA ASP A 200 -17.50 10.30 21.58
C ASP A 200 -17.44 9.38 22.82
N SER A 201 -17.91 8.14 22.69
CA SER A 201 -17.91 7.12 23.74
C SER A 201 -16.60 6.33 23.78
N PHE A 202 -16.08 6.09 24.99
CA PHE A 202 -14.91 5.24 25.22
C PHE A 202 -15.07 3.84 24.59
N TYR A 203 -16.23 3.22 24.77
CA TYR A 203 -16.50 1.91 24.19
C TYR A 203 -16.95 2.01 22.72
N GLY A 204 -17.53 3.14 22.28
CA GLY A 204 -17.72 3.40 20.86
C GLY A 204 -16.40 3.38 20.08
N MET A 205 -15.36 4.04 20.60
CA MET A 205 -14.01 3.93 20.03
C MET A 205 -13.44 2.50 20.09
N ALA A 206 -13.72 1.74 21.16
CA ALA A 206 -13.33 0.34 21.23
C ALA A 206 -14.04 -0.49 20.13
N GLY A 207 -15.32 -0.22 19.88
CA GLY A 207 -16.09 -0.79 18.78
C GLY A 207 -15.54 -0.42 17.41
N GLN A 208 -15.11 0.83 17.19
CA GLN A 208 -14.46 1.23 15.94
C GLN A 208 -13.15 0.46 15.71
N LEU A 209 -12.32 0.28 16.75
CA LEU A 209 -11.11 -0.54 16.65
C LEU A 209 -11.41 -2.03 16.44
N TYR A 210 -12.53 -2.52 16.93
CA TYR A 210 -13.03 -3.87 16.64
C TYR A 210 -13.47 -4.00 15.18
N GLU A 211 -14.24 -3.04 14.65
CA GLU A 211 -14.63 -3.00 13.24
C GLU A 211 -13.42 -3.02 12.30
N ILE A 212 -12.37 -2.29 12.64
CA ILE A 212 -11.14 -2.28 11.82
C ILE A 212 -10.44 -3.63 11.94
N LYS A 213 -10.16 -4.12 13.16
CA LYS A 213 -9.43 -5.38 13.38
C LYS A 213 -10.13 -6.57 12.73
N LYS A 214 -11.47 -6.66 12.79
CA LYS A 214 -12.19 -7.80 12.21
C LYS A 214 -12.11 -7.86 10.67
N ARG A 215 -11.64 -6.79 10.02
CA ARG A 215 -11.43 -6.69 8.56
C ARG A 215 -9.96 -6.80 8.17
N THR A 216 -9.03 -6.76 9.12
CA THR A 216 -7.60 -7.00 8.85
C THR A 216 -7.32 -8.50 8.80
N ASN A 217 -6.28 -8.89 8.05
CA ASN A 217 -5.72 -10.25 8.05
C ASN A 217 -4.80 -10.52 9.27
N ILE A 218 -4.83 -9.65 10.29
CA ILE A 218 -4.02 -9.76 11.50
C ILE A 218 -4.81 -10.47 12.61
N ASP A 219 -4.26 -11.59 13.08
CA ASP A 219 -4.95 -12.46 14.05
C ASP A 219 -5.05 -11.85 15.47
N ASP A 220 -4.03 -11.10 15.93
CA ASP A 220 -3.96 -10.59 17.31
C ASP A 220 -3.69 -9.07 17.39
N TYR A 221 -4.30 -8.41 18.39
CA TYR A 221 -4.14 -6.96 18.63
C TYR A 221 -2.72 -6.53 19.00
N TYR A 222 -1.88 -7.44 19.46
CA TYR A 222 -0.47 -7.18 19.68
C TYR A 222 0.23 -6.83 18.36
N LEU A 223 0.04 -7.66 17.34
CA LEU A 223 0.60 -7.41 15.99
C LEU A 223 0.02 -6.12 15.41
N PHE A 224 -1.29 -5.92 15.53
CA PHE A 224 -1.93 -4.65 15.16
C PHE A 224 -1.23 -3.46 15.82
N ALA A 225 -0.94 -3.55 17.12
CA ALA A 225 -0.28 -2.49 17.84
C ALA A 225 1.19 -2.30 17.46
N GLN A 226 1.92 -3.37 17.15
CA GLN A 226 3.28 -3.26 16.62
C GLN A 226 3.28 -2.50 15.28
N VAL A 227 2.32 -2.79 14.40
CA VAL A 227 2.14 -2.03 13.14
C VAL A 227 1.90 -0.56 13.44
N MET A 228 1.02 -0.27 14.40
CA MET A 228 0.74 1.11 14.81
C MET A 228 1.98 1.81 15.38
N TYR A 229 2.74 1.17 16.27
CA TYR A 229 3.92 1.77 16.89
C TYR A 229 5.06 2.01 15.92
N LYS A 230 5.25 1.10 14.96
CA LYS A 230 6.31 1.20 13.95
C LYS A 230 6.04 2.29 12.92
N ASN A 231 4.78 2.46 12.51
CA ASN A 231 4.42 3.38 11.42
C ASN A 231 3.85 4.72 11.88
N PHE A 232 3.41 4.82 13.12
CA PHE A 232 2.84 6.03 13.71
C PHE A 232 3.57 6.39 15.00
N PRO A 233 4.87 6.77 14.92
CA PRO A 233 5.68 7.05 16.10
C PRO A 233 5.07 8.19 16.92
N GLY A 234 4.83 7.94 18.21
CA GLY A 234 4.20 8.89 19.13
C GLY A 234 2.68 8.77 19.28
N VAL A 235 2.02 7.90 18.50
CA VAL A 235 0.57 7.66 18.64
C VAL A 235 0.19 7.28 20.08
N GLY A 236 -0.85 7.92 20.62
CA GLY A 236 -1.30 7.73 21.99
C GLY A 236 -0.39 8.38 23.07
N ARG A 237 0.65 9.10 22.65
CA ARG A 237 1.53 9.91 23.51
C ARG A 237 1.55 11.39 23.11
N SER A 238 0.82 11.78 22.05
CA SER A 238 0.90 13.11 21.43
C SER A 238 -0.22 14.05 21.86
N GLU A 239 0.14 15.08 22.63
CA GLU A 239 -0.70 16.27 22.76
C GLU A 239 -0.41 17.18 21.55
N VAL A 240 -1.46 17.56 20.82
CA VAL A 240 -1.35 18.44 19.65
C VAL A 240 -1.69 19.87 20.06
N TYR A 241 -0.82 20.82 19.76
CA TYR A 241 -1.01 22.23 20.07
C TYR A 241 -0.95 23.09 18.80
N LEU A 242 -1.73 24.17 18.76
CA LEU A 242 -1.66 25.18 17.71
C LEU A 242 -0.82 26.35 18.19
N VAL A 243 0.12 26.81 17.38
CA VAL A 243 0.99 27.95 17.69
C VAL A 243 0.98 28.93 16.52
N ASN A 244 0.63 30.20 16.78
CA ASN A 244 0.66 31.23 15.74
C ASN A 244 2.07 31.77 15.53
N ALA A 245 2.53 31.77 14.28
CA ALA A 245 3.74 32.46 13.87
C ALA A 245 3.52 33.98 13.89
N ARG A 246 4.56 34.73 14.29
CA ARG A 246 4.62 36.19 14.12
C ARG A 246 5.15 36.54 12.73
N GLU A 247 4.94 37.77 12.27
CA GLU A 247 5.40 38.23 10.95
C GLU A 247 6.90 37.95 10.71
N GLU A 248 7.76 38.23 11.68
CA GLU A 248 9.20 37.98 11.59
C GLU A 248 9.55 36.49 11.46
N ALA A 249 8.71 35.62 11.99
CA ALA A 249 8.88 34.17 11.92
C ALA A 249 8.46 33.61 10.57
N LEU A 250 7.41 34.17 9.94
CA LEU A 250 6.92 33.71 8.64
C LEU A 250 8.02 33.75 7.58
N GLU A 251 8.86 34.79 7.58
CA GLU A 251 9.98 34.90 6.64
C GLU A 251 11.10 33.91 6.93
N LYS A 252 11.35 33.62 8.22
CA LYS A 252 12.33 32.59 8.62
C LYS A 252 11.88 31.20 8.21
N ILE A 253 10.61 30.87 8.45
CA ILE A 253 10.02 29.55 8.18
C ILE A 253 10.13 29.18 6.69
N LYS A 254 10.01 30.15 5.77
CA LYS A 254 10.21 29.91 4.32
C LYS A 254 11.57 29.30 3.98
N ASN A 255 12.58 29.54 4.81
CA ASN A 255 13.94 29.03 4.60
C ASN A 255 14.22 27.73 5.37
N TRP A 256 13.23 27.18 6.08
CA TRP A 256 13.41 25.94 6.85
C TRP A 256 13.24 24.72 5.97
N VAL A 257 14.25 23.84 6.00
CA VAL A 257 14.25 22.61 5.21
C VAL A 257 13.37 21.56 5.92
N PRO A 258 12.35 20.99 5.26
CA PRO A 258 11.56 19.90 5.81
C PRO A 258 12.44 18.72 6.26
N GLY A 259 12.08 18.08 7.37
CA GLY A 259 12.84 16.98 7.98
C GLY A 259 14.08 17.41 8.76
N SER A 260 14.52 18.67 8.67
CA SER A 260 15.67 19.19 9.42
C SER A 260 15.31 19.57 10.87
N ASN A 261 16.29 19.46 11.77
CA ASN A 261 16.19 20.02 13.11
C ASN A 261 16.40 21.54 13.02
N VAL A 262 15.40 22.30 13.44
CA VAL A 262 15.42 23.76 13.35
C VAL A 262 15.41 24.38 14.74
N GLU A 263 16.17 25.46 14.89
CA GLU A 263 16.15 26.29 16.08
C GLU A 263 14.87 27.12 16.14
N ILE A 264 14.14 26.99 17.25
CA ILE A 264 12.87 27.65 17.49
C ILE A 264 13.09 28.75 18.52
N ASN A 265 12.98 30.01 18.09
CA ASN A 265 12.96 31.12 19.02
C ASN A 265 11.56 31.25 19.62
N ILE A 266 11.46 31.25 20.94
CA ILE A 266 10.18 31.35 21.64
C ILE A 266 9.41 32.64 21.32
N ASN A 267 10.12 33.70 20.93
CA ASN A 267 9.52 34.98 20.56
C ASN A 267 8.99 35.01 19.12
N ASP A 268 9.31 34.02 18.30
CA ASP A 268 8.82 33.93 16.92
C ASP A 268 7.33 33.53 16.87
N PHE A 269 6.73 33.16 18.01
CA PHE A 269 5.36 32.68 18.10
C PHE A 269 4.58 33.40 19.22
N TYR A 270 3.29 33.65 19.03
CA TYR A 270 2.46 34.36 20.02
C TYR A 270 2.15 33.51 21.25
N ASP A 271 1.81 32.24 21.05
CA ASP A 271 1.21 31.38 22.08
C ASP A 271 2.22 30.45 22.78
N LEU A 272 3.50 30.51 22.38
CA LEU A 272 4.52 29.55 22.80
C LEU A 272 4.92 29.72 24.28
N TRP A 273 5.07 30.96 24.76
CA TRP A 273 5.44 31.26 26.15
C TRP A 273 4.35 30.89 27.16
N ASP A 274 3.09 31.00 26.72
CA ASP A 274 1.91 30.69 27.53
C ASP A 274 1.57 29.19 27.56
N ASN A 275 2.29 28.38 26.78
CA ASN A 275 2.09 26.94 26.78
C ASN A 275 2.87 26.30 27.96
N PRO A 276 2.17 25.63 28.90
CA PRO A 276 2.80 25.07 30.10
C PRO A 276 3.87 24.01 29.80
N ARG A 277 3.83 23.35 28.63
CA ARG A 277 4.86 22.38 28.21
C ARG A 277 6.13 23.04 27.67
N PHE A 278 6.01 24.19 27.00
CA PHE A 278 7.16 24.96 26.52
C PHE A 278 7.87 25.73 27.63
N SER A 279 7.11 26.15 28.65
CA SER A 279 7.59 26.93 29.80
C SER A 279 8.10 26.08 30.98
N ALA A 280 7.73 24.81 31.07
CA ALA A 280 8.24 23.90 32.09
C ALA A 280 9.63 23.37 31.71
N LYS A 281 10.55 23.32 32.67
CA LYS A 281 11.70 22.41 32.61
C LYS A 281 11.14 20.99 32.57
N THR A 282 10.98 20.42 31.39
CA THR A 282 10.62 19.01 31.28
C THR A 282 11.81 18.21 31.81
N SER A 283 11.53 17.36 32.81
CA SER A 283 12.47 16.36 33.29
C SER A 283 12.88 15.44 32.13
N GLU A 284 14.05 14.81 32.23
CA GLU A 284 14.57 13.82 31.26
C GLU A 284 13.59 12.66 30.94
N ASP A 285 12.49 12.51 31.70
CA ASP A 285 11.48 11.46 31.62
C ASP A 285 10.18 11.80 30.83
N ASP A 286 10.06 12.95 30.16
CA ASP A 286 8.82 13.27 29.42
C ASP A 286 8.82 12.55 28.04
N GLU A 287 8.54 11.24 28.04
CA GLU A 287 8.41 10.36 26.85
C GLU A 287 7.25 10.73 25.88
N LYS A 288 6.71 11.95 25.93
CA LYS A 288 5.56 12.40 25.13
C LYS A 288 6.01 13.14 23.87
N ASN A 289 5.66 12.58 22.70
CA ASN A 289 5.86 13.23 21.39
C ASN A 289 4.81 14.33 21.17
N HIS A 290 5.06 15.54 21.64
CA HIS A 290 4.18 16.68 21.37
C HIS A 290 4.27 17.14 19.91
N LEU A 291 3.12 17.43 19.30
CA LEU A 291 3.05 17.98 17.95
C LEU A 291 2.61 19.44 18.02
N PHE A 292 3.42 20.35 17.47
CA PHE A 292 3.10 21.77 17.43
C PHE A 292 2.81 22.18 16.00
N VAL A 293 1.53 22.35 15.71
CA VAL A 293 1.07 22.81 14.41
C VAL A 293 1.24 24.33 14.35
N VAL A 294 2.11 24.76 13.45
CA VAL A 294 2.38 26.18 13.19
C VAL A 294 1.28 26.73 12.30
N MET A 295 0.73 27.86 12.72
CA MET A 295 -0.37 28.53 12.03
C MET A 295 0.05 29.93 11.60
N ASP A 296 -0.34 30.31 10.38
CA ASP A 296 -0.58 31.71 10.00
C ASP A 296 -2.09 31.95 10.02
N GLN A 297 -2.59 32.53 11.11
CA GLN A 297 -4.01 32.68 11.40
C GLN A 297 -4.74 31.33 11.41
N ASP A 298 -5.51 31.03 10.36
CA ASP A 298 -6.28 29.78 10.15
C ASP A 298 -5.60 28.83 9.13
N THR A 299 -4.46 29.24 8.59
CA THR A 299 -3.69 28.45 7.61
C THR A 299 -2.58 27.69 8.33
N PRO A 300 -2.60 26.35 8.34
CA PRO A 300 -1.50 25.57 8.88
C PRO A 300 -0.29 25.62 7.94
N LEU A 301 0.88 25.91 8.49
CA LEU A 301 2.14 26.01 7.75
C LEU A 301 2.97 24.72 7.81
N GLY A 302 2.90 24.02 8.94
CA GLY A 302 3.72 22.82 9.19
C GLY A 302 3.65 22.39 10.65
N ILE A 303 4.47 21.40 11.01
CA ILE A 303 4.48 20.77 12.33
C ILE A 303 5.92 20.72 12.85
N PHE A 304 6.10 21.03 14.14
CA PHE A 304 7.28 20.59 14.89
C PHE A 304 6.95 19.34 15.70
N ASP A 305 7.77 18.31 15.55
CA ASP A 305 7.84 17.21 16.50
C ASP A 305 9.17 17.23 17.28
N SER A 306 9.23 16.45 18.36
CA SER A 306 10.45 16.22 19.14
C SER A 306 11.14 17.50 19.66
N LEU A 307 10.40 18.33 20.40
CA LEU A 307 10.98 19.54 20.99
C LEU A 307 12.01 19.23 22.07
N ASP A 308 13.26 19.61 21.81
CA ASP A 308 14.37 19.53 22.75
C ASP A 308 14.85 20.93 23.15
N TYR A 309 15.69 21.02 24.19
CA TYR A 309 16.32 22.26 24.61
C TYR A 309 17.82 22.15 24.84
N LYS A 310 18.55 23.20 24.46
CA LYS A 310 19.95 23.39 24.88
C LYS A 310 20.11 24.73 25.57
N LYS A 311 21.01 24.77 26.54
CA LYS A 311 21.48 26.04 27.13
C LYS A 311 22.69 26.50 26.34
N ASP A 312 22.63 27.71 25.81
CA ASP A 312 23.78 28.31 25.17
C ASP A 312 24.87 28.67 26.21
N SER A 313 26.02 29.14 25.71
CA SER A 313 27.14 29.63 26.54
C SER A 313 26.76 30.75 27.54
N LYS A 314 25.62 31.42 27.35
CA LYS A 314 25.08 32.49 28.19
C LYS A 314 23.96 32.03 29.12
N LYS A 315 23.67 30.72 29.18
CA LYS A 315 22.56 30.09 29.92
C LYS A 315 21.16 30.46 29.40
N THR A 316 21.06 31.00 28.20
CA THR A 316 19.78 31.19 27.50
C THR A 316 19.29 29.84 27.01
N GLU A 317 18.03 29.51 27.29
CA GLU A 317 17.40 28.29 26.81
C GLU A 317 16.97 28.46 25.35
N ILE A 318 17.56 27.66 24.48
CA ILE A 318 17.23 27.55 23.06
C ILE A 318 16.43 26.26 22.86
N ARG A 319 15.31 26.34 22.13
CA ARG A 319 14.49 25.18 21.78
C ARG A 319 14.79 24.74 20.34
N TYR A 320 14.72 23.44 20.08
CA TYR A 320 14.87 22.87 18.75
C TYR A 320 13.75 21.87 18.50
N GLY A 321 13.27 21.78 17.28
CA GLY A 321 12.30 20.76 16.87
C GLY A 321 12.53 20.37 15.43
N LYS A 322 12.09 19.17 15.05
CA LYS A 322 12.18 18.73 13.66
C LYS A 322 10.99 19.29 12.88
N TRP A 323 11.28 19.99 11.79
CA TRP A 323 10.31 20.71 10.99
C TRP A 323 9.66 19.81 9.94
N HIS A 324 8.34 19.89 9.77
CA HIS A 324 7.60 19.16 8.76
C HIS A 324 6.62 20.09 8.03
N ALA A 325 6.83 20.32 6.74
CA ALA A 325 5.92 21.10 5.89
C ALA A 325 4.88 20.18 5.23
N CYS A 326 3.99 19.59 6.04
CA CYS A 326 3.11 18.49 5.59
C CYS A 326 1.67 18.90 5.23
N PHE A 327 1.31 20.19 5.31
CA PHE A 327 -0.04 20.67 5.00
C PHE A 327 -0.16 21.12 3.54
N LEU A 328 -1.33 20.88 2.95
CA LEU A 328 -1.65 21.41 1.63
C LEU A 328 -2.04 22.89 1.71
N LYS A 329 -1.86 23.60 0.60
CA LYS A 329 -2.17 25.03 0.49
C LYS A 329 -3.61 25.39 0.88
N ASP A 330 -4.55 24.49 0.56
CA ASP A 330 -5.97 24.69 0.83
C ASP A 330 -6.43 24.10 2.17
N ASP A 331 -5.53 23.46 2.93
CA ASP A 331 -5.86 23.02 4.29
C ASP A 331 -6.17 24.24 5.16
N LYS A 332 -7.22 24.12 5.98
CA LYS A 332 -7.63 25.14 6.94
C LYS A 332 -7.93 24.49 8.28
N ILE A 333 -7.46 25.11 9.37
CA ILE A 333 -7.77 24.69 10.73
C ILE A 333 -8.53 25.81 11.43
N ASN A 334 -9.85 25.73 11.35
CA ASN A 334 -10.75 26.67 12.03
C ASN A 334 -10.93 26.26 13.49
N TYR A 335 -9.95 26.60 14.33
CA TYR A 335 -10.00 26.29 15.77
C TYR A 335 -10.37 27.52 16.61
N THR A 336 -11.56 27.49 17.18
CA THR A 336 -12.10 28.54 18.07
C THR A 336 -11.85 28.27 19.56
N GLY A 337 -11.16 27.18 19.90
CA GLY A 337 -10.85 26.82 21.28
C GLY A 337 -9.61 27.55 21.83
N SER A 338 -9.35 27.38 23.13
CA SER A 338 -8.14 27.92 23.74
C SER A 338 -6.89 27.25 23.18
N ARG A 339 -5.98 28.04 22.59
CA ARG A 339 -4.70 27.58 22.04
C ARG A 339 -3.66 27.24 23.12
N LYS A 340 -3.99 27.51 24.39
CA LYS A 340 -3.20 27.09 25.58
C LYS A 340 -3.41 25.62 25.97
N LYS A 341 -4.40 24.96 25.36
CA LYS A 341 -4.74 23.56 25.63
C LYS A 341 -4.50 22.72 24.38
N ALA A 342 -4.23 21.44 24.59
CA ALA A 342 -4.14 20.47 23.50
C ALA A 342 -5.48 20.42 22.75
N ILE A 343 -5.41 20.26 21.42
CA ILE A 343 -6.57 20.05 20.57
C ILE A 343 -7.21 18.73 20.96
N SER A 344 -8.51 18.76 21.23
CA SER A 344 -9.31 17.56 21.51
C SER A 344 -10.38 17.29 20.45
N LYS A 345 -10.55 18.19 19.46
CA LYS A 345 -11.59 18.06 18.43
C LYS A 345 -11.20 16.96 17.42
N PRO A 346 -12.00 15.87 17.32
CA PRO A 346 -11.76 14.73 16.44
C PRO A 346 -11.39 15.09 15.00
N GLU A 347 -12.16 15.96 14.35
CA GLU A 347 -12.03 16.25 12.92
C GLU A 347 -10.72 16.98 12.59
N ILE A 348 -10.31 17.87 13.51
CA ILE A 348 -9.04 18.60 13.40
C ILE A 348 -7.87 17.63 13.61
N LEU A 349 -7.98 16.73 14.59
CA LEU A 349 -6.95 15.73 14.84
C LEU A 349 -6.81 14.77 13.64
N VAL A 350 -7.90 14.32 13.03
CA VAL A 350 -7.86 13.48 11.81
C VAL A 350 -7.08 14.17 10.70
N LEU A 351 -7.36 15.45 10.41
CA LEU A 351 -6.61 16.21 9.40
C LEU A 351 -5.12 16.27 9.73
N ILE A 352 -4.77 16.66 10.97
CA ILE A 352 -3.38 16.82 11.41
C ILE A 352 -2.64 15.48 11.33
N TYR A 353 -3.26 14.40 11.80
CA TYR A 353 -2.66 13.07 11.79
C TYR A 353 -2.53 12.53 10.36
N LYS A 354 -3.54 12.73 9.49
CA LYS A 354 -3.45 12.37 8.07
C LYS A 354 -2.27 13.05 7.40
N ARG A 355 -2.07 14.35 7.64
CA ARG A 355 -0.95 15.12 7.09
C ARG A 355 0.38 14.72 7.70
N PHE A 356 0.48 14.69 9.01
CA PHE A 356 1.72 14.36 9.72
C PHE A 356 2.22 12.96 9.35
N TYR A 357 1.37 11.94 9.42
CA TYR A 357 1.81 10.57 9.13
C TYR A 357 1.88 10.24 7.65
N SER A 358 1.38 11.11 6.76
CA SER A 358 1.63 10.95 5.33
C SER A 358 3.13 10.91 5.04
N ILE A 359 3.95 11.71 5.75
CA ILE A 359 5.41 11.79 5.57
C ILE A 359 6.16 10.52 5.98
N TYR A 360 5.58 9.72 6.89
CA TYR A 360 6.16 8.46 7.35
C TYR A 360 5.67 7.27 6.51
N THR A 361 4.62 7.46 5.73
CA THR A 361 4.02 6.44 4.88
C THR A 361 4.27 6.68 3.39
N SER A 362 4.82 7.82 2.99
CA SER A 362 5.40 8.09 1.67
C SER A 362 6.91 7.78 1.69
N ASN A 363 7.43 7.21 0.61
CA ASN A 363 8.87 6.97 0.46
C ASN A 363 9.63 8.29 0.56
N ASN A 364 10.43 8.48 1.62
CA ASN A 364 11.18 9.72 1.85
C ASN A 364 12.23 10.01 0.75
N GLU A 365 12.75 9.00 0.06
CA GLU A 365 13.66 9.17 -1.08
C GLU A 365 12.96 9.79 -2.31
N LEU A 366 11.64 9.59 -2.44
CA LEU A 366 10.82 10.03 -3.58
C LEU A 366 10.60 11.54 -3.59
N ASN A 367 10.28 12.10 -2.42
CA ASN A 367 10.00 13.51 -2.26
C ASN A 367 11.27 14.35 -2.47
N GLU A 368 12.43 13.81 -2.07
CA GLU A 368 13.72 14.47 -2.24
C GLU A 368 14.15 14.54 -3.72
N ILE A 369 13.88 13.51 -4.53
CA ILE A 369 14.17 13.53 -5.98
C ILE A 369 13.27 14.53 -6.73
N ILE A 370 11.99 14.62 -6.34
CA ILE A 370 11.01 15.44 -7.05
C ILE A 370 11.14 16.93 -6.69
N GLU A 371 11.33 17.27 -5.41
CA GLU A 371 11.58 18.66 -5.00
C GLU A 371 12.85 19.21 -5.65
N ASN A 372 13.90 18.38 -5.79
CA ASN A 372 15.17 18.79 -6.39
C ASN A 372 15.12 18.96 -7.92
N ASN A 373 14.15 18.35 -8.62
CA ASN A 373 14.05 18.42 -10.09
C ASN A 373 12.84 19.20 -10.61
N TYR A 374 11.96 19.71 -9.73
CA TYR A 374 10.73 20.40 -10.11
C TYR A 374 10.98 21.60 -11.04
N GLU A 375 11.91 22.50 -10.68
CA GLU A 375 12.24 23.69 -11.48
C GLU A 375 12.79 23.34 -12.87
N ARG A 376 13.50 22.20 -12.97
CA ARG A 376 14.04 21.69 -14.22
C ARG A 376 12.91 21.21 -15.16
N TYR A 377 11.93 20.48 -14.64
CA TYR A 377 10.80 20.01 -15.45
C TYR A 377 9.88 21.15 -15.90
N GLU A 378 9.70 22.19 -15.07
CA GLU A 378 8.90 23.37 -15.42
C GLU A 378 9.54 24.19 -16.55
N ALA A 379 10.88 24.34 -16.54
CA ALA A 379 11.63 24.98 -17.61
C ALA A 379 11.55 24.21 -18.94
N GLU A 380 11.61 22.87 -18.88
CA GLU A 380 11.49 21.99 -20.05
C GLU A 380 10.10 22.08 -20.69
N PHE A 381 9.03 21.98 -19.91
CA PHE A 381 7.66 22.09 -20.45
C PHE A 381 7.36 23.48 -21.05
N SER A 382 7.87 24.54 -20.43
CA SER A 382 7.71 25.90 -20.93
C SER A 382 8.28 26.07 -22.34
N SER A 383 9.25 25.23 -22.74
CA SER A 383 9.80 25.22 -24.10
C SER A 383 8.88 24.59 -25.16
N TYR A 384 7.89 23.78 -24.76
CA TYR A 384 6.93 23.10 -25.66
C TYR A 384 5.54 23.75 -25.67
N LYS A 385 5.34 24.78 -24.83
CA LYS A 385 4.02 25.40 -24.59
C LYS A 385 3.38 25.96 -25.87
N GLU A 386 4.16 26.59 -26.75
CA GLU A 386 3.64 27.16 -28.00
C GLU A 386 3.14 26.08 -28.98
N GLU A 387 3.76 24.90 -29.01
CA GLU A 387 3.35 23.78 -29.86
C GLU A 387 2.06 23.11 -29.34
N ILE A 388 1.93 22.99 -28.01
CA ILE A 388 0.73 22.46 -27.35
C ILE A 388 -0.47 23.42 -27.54
N ASP A 389 -0.25 24.73 -27.34
CA ASP A 389 -1.29 25.74 -27.54
C ASP A 389 -1.73 25.79 -29.02
N ALA A 390 -0.82 25.60 -29.97
CA ALA A 390 -1.13 25.50 -31.39
C ALA A 390 -1.93 24.24 -31.75
N PHE A 391 -1.62 23.09 -31.14
CA PHE A 391 -2.38 21.84 -31.31
C PHE A 391 -3.81 21.99 -30.77
N LEU A 392 -3.99 22.54 -29.57
CA LEU A 392 -5.31 22.77 -28.97
C LEU A 392 -6.13 23.80 -29.75
N ALA A 393 -5.49 24.82 -30.34
CA ALA A 393 -6.14 25.79 -31.22
C ALA A 393 -6.58 25.18 -32.57
N ALA A 394 -5.85 24.17 -33.09
CA ALA A 394 -6.18 23.48 -34.32
C ALA A 394 -7.36 22.49 -34.20
N TYR A 395 -7.65 22.01 -32.99
CA TYR A 395 -8.72 21.03 -32.73
C TYR A 395 -9.71 21.49 -31.63
N PRO A 396 -10.53 22.53 -31.89
CA PRO A 396 -11.45 23.09 -30.91
C PRO A 396 -12.68 22.20 -30.71
N LEU A 397 -12.61 21.23 -29.80
CA LEU A 397 -13.79 20.49 -29.33
C LEU A 397 -14.56 21.34 -28.31
N ASN A 398 -15.82 21.68 -28.61
CA ASN A 398 -16.67 22.49 -27.72
C ASN A 398 -17.16 21.66 -26.53
N ILE A 399 -16.34 21.65 -25.47
CA ILE A 399 -16.45 20.87 -24.21
C ILE A 399 -17.79 21.03 -23.49
N ASN A 400 -18.52 22.13 -23.68
CA ASN A 400 -19.78 22.38 -22.98
C ASN A 400 -20.98 21.55 -23.50
N SER A 401 -20.79 20.66 -24.48
CA SER A 401 -21.89 19.92 -25.13
C SER A 401 -21.88 18.39 -24.96
N LEU A 402 -20.85 17.81 -24.32
CA LEU A 402 -20.82 16.37 -24.01
C LEU A 402 -21.44 16.13 -22.62
N LYS A 403 -22.49 15.30 -22.56
CA LYS A 403 -23.00 14.72 -21.31
C LYS A 403 -22.69 13.22 -21.30
N ALA A 404 -22.32 12.71 -20.12
CA ALA A 404 -22.03 11.30 -19.89
C ALA A 404 -23.03 10.72 -18.87
N GLY A 405 -23.48 9.49 -19.10
CA GLY A 405 -24.37 8.77 -18.19
C GLY A 405 -24.25 7.26 -18.38
N PHE A 406 -24.58 6.49 -17.35
CA PHE A 406 -24.55 5.02 -17.41
C PHE A 406 -25.94 4.48 -17.78
N ASN A 407 -25.99 3.46 -18.62
CA ASN A 407 -27.24 2.70 -18.82
C ASN A 407 -27.44 1.66 -17.70
N ASN A 408 -28.58 0.95 -17.74
CA ASN A 408 -28.96 -0.03 -16.72
C ASN A 408 -28.04 -1.27 -16.66
N ASP A 409 -27.14 -1.43 -17.64
CA ASP A 409 -26.14 -2.49 -17.71
C ASP A 409 -24.73 -2.02 -17.32
N GLY A 410 -24.59 -0.78 -16.84
CA GLY A 410 -23.31 -0.21 -16.38
C GLY A 410 -22.40 0.31 -17.50
N ILE A 411 -22.92 0.49 -18.72
CA ILE A 411 -22.15 1.01 -19.86
C ILE A 411 -22.22 2.55 -19.88
N LEU A 412 -21.05 3.20 -19.90
CA LEU A 412 -20.93 4.66 -19.97
C LEU A 412 -21.20 5.14 -21.41
N LEU A 413 -22.24 5.95 -21.56
CA LEU A 413 -22.67 6.55 -22.83
C LEU A 413 -22.35 8.05 -22.85
N PHE A 414 -21.79 8.52 -23.96
CA PHE A 414 -21.62 9.95 -24.24
C PHE A 414 -22.66 10.37 -25.29
N TYR A 415 -23.43 11.41 -25.02
CA TYR A 415 -24.45 11.90 -25.95
C TYR A 415 -24.52 13.42 -26.02
N ARG A 416 -24.98 13.89 -27.18
CA ARG A 416 -25.11 15.31 -27.56
C ARG A 416 -26.60 15.63 -27.74
N ASN A 417 -27.14 16.59 -26.98
CA ASN A 417 -28.51 17.14 -27.05
C ASN A 417 -29.70 16.16 -27.24
N ILE A 418 -30.51 16.02 -26.19
CA ILE A 418 -31.77 15.27 -26.17
C ILE A 418 -32.86 16.10 -26.90
N GLU A 419 -33.05 15.89 -28.20
CA GLU A 419 -34.30 16.29 -28.89
C GLU A 419 -34.80 15.29 -29.96
N CYS A 420 -34.06 14.24 -30.32
CA CYS A 420 -34.51 13.26 -31.32
C CYS A 420 -34.61 11.85 -30.72
N LEU A 421 -35.70 11.59 -29.99
CA LEU A 421 -36.10 10.24 -29.57
C LEU A 421 -37.50 9.86 -30.06
N ASN A 422 -37.97 10.49 -31.15
CA ASN A 422 -39.29 10.22 -31.75
C ASN A 422 -39.25 9.67 -33.19
N CYS A 423 -38.11 9.22 -33.69
CA CYS A 423 -38.02 8.72 -35.07
C CYS A 423 -37.02 7.58 -35.22
N ILE A 424 -37.33 6.43 -34.62
CA ILE A 424 -36.75 5.14 -35.02
C ILE A 424 -37.87 4.09 -35.00
N ASP A 425 -38.68 4.10 -36.08
CA ASP A 425 -39.29 2.89 -36.61
C ASP A 425 -38.56 2.59 -37.93
N GLY A 426 -38.13 1.34 -38.11
CA GLY A 426 -37.04 0.97 -39.00
C GLY A 426 -37.30 1.13 -40.50
N GLU A 427 -36.24 1.49 -41.24
CA GLU A 427 -35.86 0.95 -42.56
C GLU A 427 -34.50 1.54 -43.03
N ASN A 428 -33.79 0.81 -43.91
CA ASN A 428 -32.38 0.95 -44.32
C ASN A 428 -32.01 2.26 -45.04
N ILE A 429 -30.76 2.74 -44.83
CA ILE A 429 -30.13 3.86 -45.55
C ILE A 429 -28.94 3.34 -46.40
N ASP A 430 -28.79 3.84 -47.64
CA ASP A 430 -27.71 3.51 -48.61
C ASP A 430 -26.54 4.50 -48.51
N PHE A 431 -25.30 3.96 -48.45
CA PHE A 431 -24.04 4.67 -48.13
C PHE A 431 -23.05 4.79 -49.31
N SER A 432 -23.50 4.54 -50.54
CA SER A 432 -22.62 4.47 -51.72
C SER A 432 -21.99 5.80 -52.19
N SER A 433 -22.14 6.93 -51.49
CA SER A 433 -21.76 8.27 -51.97
C SER A 433 -20.59 8.98 -51.25
N ILE A 434 -19.86 8.32 -50.34
CA ILE A 434 -18.80 8.99 -49.54
C ILE A 434 -17.39 8.66 -50.09
N SER A 435 -16.57 9.70 -50.29
CA SER A 435 -15.26 9.61 -50.95
C SER A 435 -14.09 9.31 -50.01
N ASN A 436 -13.02 8.68 -50.54
CA ASN A 436 -11.93 8.02 -49.81
C ASN A 436 -11.05 8.90 -48.88
N TYR A 437 -11.22 10.22 -48.80
CA TYR A 437 -10.45 11.08 -47.88
C TYR A 437 -11.11 11.27 -46.50
N GLU A 438 -12.31 10.70 -46.28
CA GLU A 438 -13.06 10.74 -45.01
C GLU A 438 -13.07 9.36 -44.29
N LYS A 439 -11.98 8.57 -44.41
CA LYS A 439 -11.87 7.26 -43.74
C LYS A 439 -11.16 7.28 -42.38
N ASN A 440 -10.41 8.33 -42.04
CA ASN A 440 -9.59 8.37 -40.83
C ASN A 440 -10.12 9.27 -39.70
N ASP A 441 -11.05 10.19 -39.96
CA ASP A 441 -11.41 11.24 -38.98
C ASP A 441 -12.49 10.83 -37.97
N LEU A 442 -12.59 9.54 -37.65
CA LEU A 442 -13.70 8.94 -36.91
C LEU A 442 -13.52 8.85 -35.39
N ALA A 443 -12.95 9.90 -34.79
CA ALA A 443 -13.57 10.47 -33.60
C ALA A 443 -15.04 10.93 -33.89
N PHE A 444 -15.41 11.02 -35.17
CA PHE A 444 -16.72 11.48 -35.67
C PHE A 444 -17.89 10.47 -35.67
N TYR A 445 -17.71 9.17 -35.37
CA TYR A 445 -18.84 8.25 -35.14
C TYR A 445 -18.84 7.77 -33.68
N THR A 446 -19.13 8.69 -32.77
CA THR A 446 -19.87 8.37 -31.54
C THR A 446 -21.21 7.65 -31.82
N MET A 447 -21.55 7.30 -33.07
CA MET A 447 -22.94 7.09 -33.49
C MET A 447 -23.31 5.76 -34.18
N ASN A 448 -22.40 4.90 -34.65
CA ASN A 448 -22.82 3.73 -35.44
C ASN A 448 -23.04 2.42 -34.67
N LEU A 449 -22.84 2.40 -33.34
CA LEU A 449 -23.19 1.25 -32.49
C LEU A 449 -24.15 1.63 -31.36
N ILE A 450 -24.98 2.64 -31.62
CA ILE A 450 -26.31 2.76 -31.00
C ILE A 450 -27.35 1.89 -31.76
N LEU A 451 -27.02 1.32 -32.94
CA LEU A 451 -28.03 0.66 -33.77
C LEU A 451 -27.57 -0.73 -34.22
N GLY A 452 -28.20 -1.77 -33.66
CA GLY A 452 -27.85 -3.17 -33.90
C GLY A 452 -27.89 -3.59 -35.36
N LYS A 453 -26.75 -4.08 -35.87
CA LYS A 453 -26.57 -5.40 -36.50
C LYS A 453 -25.12 -5.55 -36.97
N GLN A 454 -24.61 -6.77 -36.76
CA GLN A 454 -23.30 -7.32 -37.14
C GLN A 454 -22.05 -6.68 -36.51
N VAL A 455 -21.51 -7.44 -35.55
CA VAL A 455 -20.14 -7.39 -35.04
C VAL A 455 -19.18 -7.38 -36.24
N VAL A 456 -18.40 -6.32 -36.38
CA VAL A 456 -17.21 -6.29 -37.24
C VAL A 456 -16.03 -6.63 -36.33
N GLU A 457 -15.42 -7.79 -36.55
CA GLU A 457 -14.14 -8.18 -35.94
C GLU A 457 -13.06 -7.15 -36.33
N GLY A 458 -12.29 -6.63 -35.36
CA GLY A 458 -11.10 -5.81 -35.67
C GLY A 458 -10.79 -4.57 -34.82
N PHE A 459 -11.42 -4.36 -33.66
CA PHE A 459 -10.95 -3.35 -32.69
C PHE A 459 -10.83 -3.96 -31.30
N GLU A 460 -9.67 -4.54 -31.01
CA GLU A 460 -9.41 -5.18 -29.71
C GLU A 460 -9.29 -4.17 -28.54
N ASN A 461 -9.00 -2.88 -28.79
CA ASN A 461 -8.68 -1.92 -27.71
C ASN A 461 -9.49 -0.59 -27.69
N LEU A 462 -10.81 -0.66 -27.76
CA LEU A 462 -11.70 0.51 -27.56
C LEU A 462 -11.47 1.22 -26.19
N ARG A 463 -11.04 0.46 -25.17
CA ARG A 463 -10.79 0.97 -23.81
C ARG A 463 -9.58 1.91 -23.73
N GLU A 464 -8.50 1.61 -24.44
CA GLU A 464 -7.28 2.41 -24.43
C GLU A 464 -7.49 3.77 -25.09
N VAL A 465 -8.26 3.81 -26.18
CA VAL A 465 -8.62 5.05 -26.88
C VAL A 465 -9.45 5.97 -25.99
N ILE A 466 -10.43 5.40 -25.27
CA ILE A 466 -11.23 6.15 -24.28
C ILE A 466 -10.35 6.68 -23.15
N SER A 467 -9.41 5.88 -22.65
CA SER A 467 -8.46 6.31 -21.63
C SER A 467 -7.61 7.51 -22.06
N ARG A 468 -7.03 7.49 -23.27
CA ARG A 468 -6.20 8.59 -23.77
C ARG A 468 -6.97 9.90 -23.90
N ILE A 469 -8.22 9.82 -24.35
CA ILE A 469 -9.12 10.97 -24.41
C ILE A 469 -9.39 11.49 -23.00
N LEU A 470 -9.71 10.61 -22.04
CA LEU A 470 -10.00 11.02 -20.66
C LEU A 470 -8.79 11.63 -19.95
N ALA A 471 -7.58 11.09 -20.14
CA ALA A 471 -6.35 11.66 -19.58
C ALA A 471 -5.97 13.03 -20.18
N LEU A 472 -6.39 13.31 -21.42
CA LEU A 472 -6.17 14.60 -22.07
C LEU A 472 -7.18 15.67 -21.61
N TYR A 473 -8.45 15.31 -21.49
CA TYR A 473 -9.53 16.26 -21.16
C TYR A 473 -9.85 16.36 -19.66
N TYR A 474 -9.52 15.34 -18.88
CA TYR A 474 -9.67 15.28 -17.42
C TYR A 474 -8.33 14.87 -16.77
N PRO A 475 -7.25 15.65 -16.99
CA PRO A 475 -5.91 15.30 -16.50
C PRO A 475 -5.82 15.29 -14.97
N ASP A 476 -6.77 15.92 -14.27
CA ASP A 476 -6.89 15.87 -12.81
C ASP A 476 -7.45 14.52 -12.30
N GLU A 477 -8.16 13.76 -13.14
CA GLU A 477 -8.79 12.49 -12.76
C GLU A 477 -8.09 11.26 -13.35
N TYR A 478 -7.42 11.38 -14.49
CA TYR A 478 -6.82 10.23 -15.18
C TYR A 478 -5.37 10.48 -15.58
N VAL A 479 -4.54 9.44 -15.42
CA VAL A 479 -3.13 9.45 -15.87
C VAL A 479 -3.03 9.12 -17.36
N ALA A 480 -2.02 9.67 -18.03
CA ALA A 480 -1.73 9.40 -19.45
C ALA A 480 -1.05 8.03 -19.67
N VAL A 481 -1.56 6.98 -19.03
CA VAL A 481 -1.13 5.59 -19.15
C VAL A 481 -2.37 4.80 -19.55
N SER A 482 -2.42 4.36 -20.80
CA SER A 482 -3.64 3.83 -21.41
C SER A 482 -3.66 2.31 -21.55
N ASP A 483 -2.52 1.67 -21.36
CA ASP A 483 -2.34 0.24 -21.42
C ASP A 483 -2.31 -0.36 -20.00
N GLU A 484 -2.90 -1.54 -19.83
CA GLU A 484 -3.06 -2.17 -18.52
C GLU A 484 -1.70 -2.64 -17.96
N GLU A 485 -0.80 -3.13 -18.80
CA GLU A 485 0.53 -3.62 -18.42
C GLU A 485 1.42 -2.52 -17.86
N THR A 486 1.55 -1.35 -18.52
CA THR A 486 2.32 -0.23 -17.96
C THR A 486 1.67 0.30 -16.69
N LEU A 487 0.34 0.27 -16.60
CA LEU A 487 -0.34 0.73 -15.40
C LEU A 487 -0.10 -0.21 -14.22
N ASP A 488 -0.14 -1.52 -14.45
CA ASP A 488 0.17 -2.54 -13.45
C ASP A 488 1.65 -2.50 -13.07
N PHE A 489 2.56 -2.33 -14.03
CA PHE A 489 3.98 -2.11 -13.76
C PHE A 489 4.22 -0.87 -12.89
N ILE A 490 3.56 0.25 -13.17
CA ILE A 490 3.65 1.45 -12.32
C ILE A 490 3.06 1.17 -10.93
N ILE A 491 1.95 0.44 -10.86
CA ILE A 491 1.33 0.06 -9.59
C ILE A 491 2.28 -0.78 -8.76
N ASP A 492 2.93 -1.77 -9.36
CA ASP A 492 3.83 -2.70 -8.69
C ASP A 492 5.14 -2.02 -8.29
N GLU A 493 5.79 -1.31 -9.23
CA GLU A 493 7.08 -0.66 -9.02
C GLU A 493 7.00 0.46 -7.97
N LEU A 494 5.88 1.21 -7.96
CA LEU A 494 5.63 2.23 -6.95
C LEU A 494 4.97 1.69 -5.68
N SER A 495 4.72 0.38 -5.62
CA SER A 495 4.01 -0.28 -4.53
C SER A 495 2.67 0.38 -4.21
N ILE A 496 1.96 0.84 -5.25
CA ILE A 496 0.58 1.31 -5.18
C ILE A 496 -0.29 0.09 -4.88
N PRO A 497 -1.20 0.14 -3.89
CA PRO A 497 -2.03 -1.03 -3.58
C PRO A 497 -2.87 -1.44 -4.79
N SER A 498 -2.65 -2.59 -5.41
CA SER A 498 -3.45 -3.02 -6.59
C SER A 498 -4.92 -3.27 -6.22
N ILE A 499 -5.85 -2.92 -7.12
CA ILE A 499 -7.28 -3.28 -7.00
C ILE A 499 -7.57 -4.37 -8.05
N GLU A 500 -7.32 -5.62 -7.69
CA GLU A 500 -7.52 -6.79 -8.55
C GLU A 500 -8.94 -6.84 -9.15
N GLY A 501 -9.02 -7.09 -10.47
CA GLY A 501 -10.29 -7.28 -11.19
C GLY A 501 -11.03 -6.00 -11.61
N HIS A 502 -10.45 -4.81 -11.42
CA HIS A 502 -11.07 -3.53 -11.80
C HIS A 502 -10.67 -3.01 -13.18
N ASN A 503 -11.61 -2.33 -13.86
CA ASN A 503 -11.41 -1.70 -15.18
C ASN A 503 -10.25 -0.69 -15.18
N LEU A 504 -9.43 -0.70 -16.24
CA LEU A 504 -8.35 0.24 -16.59
C LEU A 504 -8.55 1.69 -16.08
N LEU A 505 -9.73 2.29 -16.30
CA LEU A 505 -10.02 3.67 -15.91
C LEU A 505 -10.05 3.90 -14.40
N LEU A 506 -10.45 2.89 -13.61
CA LEU A 506 -10.44 2.94 -12.15
C LEU A 506 -9.03 2.82 -11.61
N ARG A 507 -8.22 1.93 -12.20
CA ARG A 507 -6.79 1.81 -11.88
C ARG A 507 -6.03 3.10 -12.21
N GLN A 508 -6.39 3.80 -13.30
CA GLN A 508 -5.81 5.11 -13.62
C GLN A 508 -6.14 6.19 -12.57
N ARG A 509 -7.40 6.25 -12.14
CA ARG A 509 -7.82 7.14 -11.04
C ARG A 509 -7.11 6.81 -9.74
N GLN A 510 -6.87 5.53 -9.48
CA GLN A 510 -6.15 5.10 -8.30
C GLN A 510 -4.69 5.58 -8.33
N VAL A 511 -3.97 5.31 -9.43
CA VAL A 511 -2.60 5.78 -9.60
C VAL A 511 -2.57 7.29 -9.48
N LYS A 512 -3.53 7.99 -10.10
CA LYS A 512 -3.68 9.44 -10.01
C LYS A 512 -3.84 9.95 -8.59
N ASN A 513 -4.78 9.38 -7.83
CA ASN A 513 -5.08 9.78 -6.46
C ASN A 513 -3.91 9.47 -5.53
N TRP A 514 -3.29 8.30 -5.68
CA TRP A 514 -2.12 7.90 -4.91
C TRP A 514 -0.95 8.87 -5.15
N VAL A 515 -0.68 9.19 -6.42
CA VAL A 515 0.34 10.17 -6.81
C VAL A 515 0.02 11.56 -6.27
N GLY A 516 -1.22 12.04 -6.41
CA GLY A 516 -1.64 13.34 -5.89
C GLY A 516 -1.52 13.44 -4.37
N GLU A 517 -1.82 12.36 -3.64
CA GLU A 517 -1.68 12.29 -2.19
C GLU A 517 -0.22 12.15 -1.73
N LYS A 518 0.63 11.42 -2.46
CA LYS A 518 2.02 11.13 -2.07
C LYS A 518 3.03 12.18 -2.53
N LEU A 519 2.81 12.78 -3.69
CA LEU A 519 3.74 13.71 -4.33
C LEU A 519 3.32 15.18 -4.18
N GLY A 520 2.14 15.46 -3.62
CA GLY A 520 1.63 16.84 -3.48
C GLY A 520 1.43 17.56 -4.83
N LEU A 521 1.39 16.82 -5.94
CA LEU A 521 1.36 17.29 -7.32
C LEU A 521 0.01 17.89 -7.76
N TYR A 522 -0.64 18.66 -6.90
CA TYR A 522 -1.71 19.57 -7.32
C TYR A 522 -1.06 20.82 -7.90
N THR A 523 -0.54 20.69 -9.12
CA THR A 523 0.02 21.85 -9.83
C THR A 523 -1.12 22.84 -10.10
N LYS A 524 -0.80 24.13 -10.21
CA LYS A 524 -1.77 25.14 -10.70
C LYS A 524 -2.12 24.97 -12.18
N ASN A 525 -1.54 23.99 -12.88
CA ASN A 525 -1.71 23.76 -14.31
C ASN A 525 -2.05 22.28 -14.60
N PRO A 526 -3.34 21.92 -14.72
CA PRO A 526 -3.80 20.55 -14.93
C PRO A 526 -3.08 19.83 -16.08
N TYR A 527 -2.76 20.56 -17.16
CA TYR A 527 -2.08 20.04 -18.35
C TYR A 527 -0.64 19.57 -18.09
N MET A 528 -0.03 19.97 -16.97
CA MET A 528 1.32 19.59 -16.58
C MET A 528 1.41 18.32 -15.75
N GLN A 529 0.30 17.91 -15.13
CA GLN A 529 0.34 16.86 -14.11
C GLN A 529 0.77 15.51 -14.70
N ASN A 530 0.30 15.17 -15.91
CA ASN A 530 0.69 13.94 -16.60
C ASN A 530 2.14 14.01 -17.12
N TYR A 531 2.62 15.18 -17.56
CA TYR A 531 4.02 15.35 -17.98
C TYR A 531 4.99 15.15 -16.81
N ILE A 532 4.72 15.82 -15.69
CA ILE A 532 5.55 15.72 -14.47
C ILE A 532 5.47 14.31 -13.89
N PHE A 533 4.29 13.69 -13.87
CA PHE A 533 4.11 12.31 -13.42
C PHE A 533 4.99 11.34 -14.21
N VAL A 534 4.90 11.36 -15.55
CA VAL A 534 5.68 10.46 -16.40
C VAL A 534 7.19 10.70 -16.26
N ARG A 535 7.62 11.96 -16.07
CA ARG A 535 9.04 12.30 -15.85
C ARG A 535 9.55 11.88 -14.48
N ALA A 536 8.76 12.06 -13.43
CA ALA A 536 9.11 11.61 -12.09
C ALA A 536 9.23 10.08 -12.06
N VAL A 537 8.25 9.35 -12.63
CA VAL A 537 8.30 7.90 -12.78
C VAL A 537 9.55 7.45 -13.55
N LYS A 538 9.88 8.14 -14.65
CA LYS A 538 11.10 7.86 -15.43
C LYS A 538 12.38 8.02 -14.61
N ASP A 539 12.51 9.12 -13.88
CA ASP A 539 13.72 9.41 -13.10
C ASP A 539 13.83 8.50 -11.85
N MET A 540 12.72 7.93 -11.40
CA MET A 540 12.65 6.95 -10.30
C MET A 540 13.02 5.53 -10.73
N ILE A 541 12.60 5.11 -11.93
CA ILE A 541 12.81 3.74 -12.45
C ILE A 541 14.15 3.64 -13.23
N GLY A 542 14.78 4.78 -13.58
CA GLY A 542 16.06 4.84 -14.28
C GLY A 542 15.95 4.64 -15.80
N ASP A 543 17.07 4.34 -16.48
CA ASP A 543 17.12 4.09 -17.93
C ASP A 543 16.26 2.90 -18.40
N SER A 544 15.72 2.14 -17.44
CA SER A 544 14.64 1.16 -17.55
C SER A 544 13.27 1.78 -17.85
N PHE A 545 13.15 3.07 -18.17
CA PHE A 545 11.89 3.67 -18.64
C PHE A 545 12.15 4.54 -19.88
N THR A 546 11.97 4.00 -21.09
CA THR A 546 12.29 4.73 -22.34
C THR A 546 11.09 5.50 -22.89
N LEU A 547 11.08 6.80 -22.61
CA LEU A 547 10.20 7.79 -23.24
C LEU A 547 10.66 8.05 -24.68
N ASN A 548 9.98 7.49 -25.68
CA ASN A 548 10.18 7.88 -27.08
C ASN A 548 9.13 8.90 -27.51
N ILE A 549 9.55 10.16 -27.64
CA ILE A 549 8.78 11.19 -28.34
C ILE A 549 8.99 10.96 -29.83
N THR A 550 8.13 10.17 -30.47
CA THR A 550 8.19 10.04 -31.94
C THR A 550 7.36 11.14 -32.59
N ASN A 551 8.04 12.11 -33.21
CA ASN A 551 7.42 13.04 -34.14
C ASN A 551 7.07 12.31 -35.45
N LYS A 552 5.82 11.85 -35.58
CA LYS A 552 5.22 11.46 -36.85
C LYS A 552 4.19 12.51 -37.26
N GLY A 553 4.65 13.64 -37.80
CA GLY A 553 3.79 14.78 -38.16
C GLY A 553 3.28 15.57 -36.95
N ASN A 554 2.19 16.35 -37.13
CA ASN A 554 1.62 17.28 -36.12
C ASN A 554 0.99 16.62 -34.87
N ASN A 555 1.28 15.35 -34.59
CA ASN A 555 0.77 14.62 -33.42
C ASN A 555 1.92 14.17 -32.52
N THR A 556 1.97 14.72 -31.31
CA THR A 556 2.80 14.20 -30.21
C THR A 556 2.04 13.06 -29.53
N VAL A 557 2.52 11.82 -29.69
CA VAL A 557 1.98 10.66 -28.97
C VAL A 557 3.05 10.14 -28.02
N ILE A 558 2.70 10.02 -26.74
CA ILE A 558 3.55 9.44 -25.70
C ILE A 558 3.23 7.94 -25.67
N HIS A 559 4.22 7.11 -25.98
CA HIS A 559 4.16 5.65 -25.80
C HIS A 559 5.11 5.26 -24.66
N ALA A 560 4.58 4.56 -23.65
CA ALA A 560 5.37 3.69 -22.80
C ALA A 560 5.62 2.38 -23.58
N LEU A 561 6.86 1.91 -23.59
CA LEU A 561 7.19 0.57 -24.06
C LEU A 561 7.91 -0.11 -22.89
N GLU A 562 7.49 -1.34 -22.60
CA GLU A 562 8.04 -2.20 -21.56
C GLU A 562 9.57 -2.36 -21.69
N PRO A 563 10.26 -2.48 -20.56
CA PRO A 563 11.49 -3.25 -20.46
C PRO A 563 11.18 -4.53 -19.68
N ASP A 564 10.88 -5.59 -20.43
CA ASP A 564 11.13 -7.00 -20.10
C ASP A 564 11.04 -7.39 -18.61
N VAL A 565 9.83 -7.68 -18.12
CA VAL A 565 9.66 -8.62 -16.99
C VAL A 565 9.33 -9.97 -17.60
N ILE A 566 10.39 -10.75 -17.79
CA ILE A 566 10.32 -12.17 -18.03
C ILE A 566 10.06 -12.85 -16.69
N ASP A 567 9.05 -13.71 -16.65
CA ASP A 567 8.72 -14.64 -15.57
C ASP A 567 9.95 -15.25 -14.89
N GLU A 568 10.07 -15.03 -13.58
CA GLU A 568 11.20 -15.47 -12.76
C GLU A 568 11.18 -16.97 -12.39
N TYR A 569 10.51 -17.81 -13.19
CA TYR A 569 10.71 -19.27 -13.15
C TYR A 569 11.00 -19.91 -14.52
N GLU A 570 11.07 -19.11 -15.59
CA GLU A 570 11.47 -19.55 -16.95
C GLU A 570 12.61 -18.71 -17.56
N SER A 571 13.28 -17.89 -16.73
CA SER A 571 14.18 -16.79 -17.11
C SER A 571 15.53 -17.15 -17.74
N LEU A 572 15.61 -18.19 -18.55
CA LEU A 572 16.85 -18.53 -19.24
C LEU A 572 16.79 -18.54 -20.77
N ASP A 573 15.62 -18.67 -21.41
CA ASP A 573 15.51 -18.69 -22.89
C ASP A 573 15.03 -17.36 -23.52
N THR A 574 14.50 -16.40 -22.75
CA THR A 574 13.96 -15.12 -23.28
C THR A 574 14.98 -13.96 -23.34
N SER A 575 16.26 -14.19 -23.02
CA SER A 575 17.34 -13.19 -23.15
C SER A 575 17.84 -12.98 -24.59
N ASP A 576 17.21 -13.63 -25.57
CA ASP A 576 17.76 -13.87 -26.91
C ASP A 576 18.06 -12.58 -27.69
N GLU A 577 17.10 -11.64 -27.80
CA GLU A 577 17.32 -10.44 -28.61
C GLU A 577 18.35 -9.48 -28.00
N LYS A 578 18.39 -9.35 -26.67
CA LYS A 578 19.35 -8.48 -25.97
C LYS A 578 20.79 -9.01 -26.05
N GLU A 579 20.99 -10.32 -26.11
CA GLU A 579 22.32 -10.90 -26.27
C GLU A 579 22.75 -10.99 -27.75
N ILE A 580 21.82 -11.30 -28.65
CA ILE A 580 22.07 -11.34 -30.09
C ILE A 580 22.36 -9.94 -30.64
N SER A 581 21.68 -8.90 -30.16
CA SER A 581 21.96 -7.49 -30.53
C SER A 581 23.36 -7.00 -30.12
N LYS A 582 24.01 -7.67 -29.15
CA LYS A 582 25.42 -7.39 -28.76
C LYS A 582 26.43 -8.06 -29.71
N LEU A 583 26.01 -8.99 -30.56
CA LEU A 583 26.87 -9.64 -31.55
C LEU A 583 27.07 -8.70 -32.75
N LYS A 584 28.33 -8.47 -33.12
CA LYS A 584 28.73 -7.42 -34.10
C LYS A 584 28.20 -7.64 -35.53
N SER A 585 27.78 -8.87 -35.89
CA SER A 585 27.28 -9.22 -37.23
C SER A 585 26.62 -10.61 -37.23
N ILE A 586 25.54 -10.76 -38.00
CA ILE A 586 24.94 -12.06 -38.31
C ILE A 586 25.80 -12.76 -39.38
N PRO A 587 26.24 -14.01 -39.18
CA PRO A 587 27.01 -14.75 -40.19
C PRO A 587 26.13 -15.14 -41.38
N ASP A 588 26.65 -14.99 -42.60
CA ASP A 588 25.97 -15.41 -43.83
C ASP A 588 25.90 -16.94 -43.98
N GLU A 589 26.86 -17.66 -43.39
CA GLU A 589 26.94 -19.12 -43.42
C GLU A 589 27.47 -19.63 -42.08
N VAL A 590 26.82 -20.66 -41.51
CA VAL A 590 27.16 -21.24 -40.21
C VAL A 590 27.89 -22.56 -40.41
N SER A 591 29.09 -22.67 -39.85
CA SER A 591 29.86 -23.91 -39.78
C SER A 591 30.15 -24.22 -38.32
N TYR A 592 29.61 -25.32 -37.81
CA TYR A 592 29.83 -25.82 -36.46
C TYR A 592 30.20 -27.31 -36.49
N LYS A 593 30.83 -27.80 -35.42
CA LYS A 593 31.25 -29.20 -35.31
C LYS A 593 30.13 -30.03 -34.68
N ARG A 594 29.53 -30.92 -35.48
CA ARG A 594 28.54 -31.91 -35.03
C ARG A 594 29.18 -33.04 -34.24
N THR A 595 29.68 -32.69 -33.06
CA THR A 595 30.38 -33.60 -32.16
C THR A 595 30.07 -33.21 -30.71
N PRO A 596 30.14 -34.15 -29.76
CA PRO A 596 29.87 -33.87 -28.37
C PRO A 596 30.73 -32.73 -27.81
N GLN A 597 30.10 -31.77 -27.14
CA GLN A 597 30.76 -30.62 -26.51
C GLN A 597 30.88 -30.80 -24.99
N PRO A 598 31.98 -30.37 -24.37
CA PRO A 598 32.14 -30.44 -22.91
C PRO A 598 31.16 -29.51 -22.19
N LYS A 599 30.76 -29.87 -20.96
CA LYS A 599 29.97 -28.99 -20.10
C LYS A 599 30.80 -27.81 -19.60
N GLU A 600 30.23 -26.62 -19.66
CA GLU A 600 30.79 -25.41 -19.07
C GLU A 600 29.80 -24.80 -18.08
N TYR A 601 30.33 -24.15 -17.04
CA TYR A 601 29.56 -23.50 -15.98
C TYR A 601 30.07 -22.09 -15.77
N VAL A 602 29.20 -21.19 -15.29
CA VAL A 602 29.65 -19.87 -14.80
C VAL A 602 30.31 -20.02 -13.43
N GLU A 603 31.11 -19.03 -13.02
CA GLU A 603 31.82 -19.08 -11.73
C GLU A 603 30.88 -18.95 -10.52
N GLU A 604 29.74 -18.27 -10.70
CA GLU A 604 28.72 -18.05 -9.69
C GLU A 604 27.78 -19.25 -9.55
N LYS A 605 27.21 -19.39 -8.35
CA LYS A 605 26.20 -20.41 -8.04
C LYS A 605 24.85 -19.75 -7.85
N ASP A 606 23.77 -20.49 -8.11
CA ASP A 606 22.41 -19.99 -7.88
C ASP A 606 22.16 -19.78 -6.37
N ASN A 607 21.02 -19.14 -6.03
CA ASN A 607 20.61 -18.89 -4.65
C ASN A 607 20.44 -20.17 -3.81
N ALA A 608 20.40 -21.35 -4.45
CA ALA A 608 20.35 -22.66 -3.82
C ALA A 608 21.73 -23.39 -3.78
N GLY A 609 22.80 -22.75 -4.25
CA GLY A 609 24.17 -23.27 -4.24
C GLY A 609 24.51 -24.24 -5.38
N ARG A 610 23.67 -24.33 -6.43
CA ARG A 610 23.85 -25.19 -7.61
C ARG A 610 24.71 -24.49 -8.68
N TYR A 611 25.40 -25.28 -9.49
CA TYR A 611 26.17 -24.77 -10.63
C TYR A 611 25.23 -24.34 -11.75
N ILE A 612 25.47 -23.17 -12.34
CA ILE A 612 24.65 -22.64 -13.44
C ILE A 612 25.34 -22.99 -14.77
N PRO A 613 24.70 -23.76 -15.66
CA PRO A 613 25.25 -24.07 -16.98
C PRO A 613 25.50 -22.81 -17.79
N LYS A 614 26.68 -22.71 -18.41
CA LYS A 614 27.05 -21.58 -19.25
C LYS A 614 26.40 -21.70 -20.62
N ARG A 615 25.84 -20.60 -21.12
CA ARG A 615 25.16 -20.50 -22.42
C ARG A 615 25.98 -19.66 -23.39
N ASP A 616 26.05 -20.05 -24.66
CA ASP A 616 26.70 -19.28 -25.72
C ASP A 616 25.65 -18.68 -26.68
N PRO A 617 25.45 -17.35 -26.68
CA PRO A 617 24.51 -16.68 -27.59
C PRO A 617 24.79 -16.95 -29.07
N ARG A 618 26.02 -17.33 -29.45
CA ARG A 618 26.35 -17.68 -30.83
C ARG A 618 25.69 -18.96 -31.29
N LYS A 619 25.49 -19.95 -30.40
CA LYS A 619 24.82 -21.22 -30.78
C LYS A 619 23.35 -20.99 -31.09
N ARG A 620 22.69 -20.13 -30.31
CA ARG A 620 21.32 -19.66 -30.59
C ARG A 620 21.24 -18.93 -31.93
N LEU A 621 22.14 -17.98 -32.17
CA LEU A 621 22.21 -17.27 -33.46
C LEU A 621 22.47 -18.24 -34.64
N ASN A 622 23.36 -19.21 -34.45
CA ASN A 622 23.66 -20.23 -35.44
C ASN A 622 22.41 -21.05 -35.79
N ALA A 623 21.64 -21.48 -34.79
CA ALA A 623 20.37 -22.18 -34.99
C ALA A 623 19.35 -21.33 -35.77
N MET A 624 19.23 -20.03 -35.44
CA MET A 624 18.37 -19.09 -36.16
C MET A 624 18.75 -18.93 -37.64
N VAL A 625 20.05 -18.83 -37.94
CA VAL A 625 20.54 -18.76 -39.32
C VAL A 625 20.28 -20.07 -40.07
N LEU A 626 20.49 -21.23 -39.42
CA LEU A 626 20.21 -22.55 -40.01
C LEU A 626 18.72 -22.74 -40.32
N ALA A 627 17.84 -22.17 -39.50
CA ALA A 627 16.39 -22.17 -39.70
C ALA A 627 15.90 -21.09 -40.69
N ASP A 628 16.78 -20.29 -41.28
CA ASP A 628 16.44 -19.14 -42.14
C ASP A 628 15.45 -18.18 -41.47
N PHE A 629 15.57 -18.03 -40.14
CA PHE A 629 14.66 -17.23 -39.31
C PHE A 629 13.18 -17.60 -39.48
N LYS A 630 12.88 -18.88 -39.72
CA LYS A 630 11.52 -19.42 -39.85
C LYS A 630 11.20 -20.41 -38.74
N CYS A 631 9.91 -20.55 -38.46
CA CYS A 631 9.42 -21.54 -37.50
C CYS A 631 9.66 -22.96 -38.01
N GLU A 632 10.29 -23.80 -37.18
CA GLU A 632 10.59 -25.19 -37.51
C GLU A 632 9.38 -26.12 -37.36
N ILE A 633 8.26 -25.68 -36.77
CA ILE A 633 6.98 -26.43 -36.81
C ILE A 633 6.32 -26.25 -38.17
N ASP A 634 6.15 -24.99 -38.60
CA ASP A 634 5.59 -24.63 -39.90
C ASP A 634 6.30 -23.38 -40.45
N PRO A 635 7.05 -23.50 -41.57
CA PRO A 635 7.80 -22.39 -42.15
C PRO A 635 6.91 -21.30 -42.79
N THR A 636 5.59 -21.50 -42.87
CA THR A 636 4.63 -20.52 -43.39
C THR A 636 4.11 -19.56 -42.32
N HIS A 637 4.36 -19.82 -41.04
CA HIS A 637 4.02 -18.89 -39.97
C HIS A 637 4.77 -17.58 -40.17
N GLU A 638 4.04 -16.49 -40.42
CA GLU A 638 4.58 -15.14 -40.53
C GLU A 638 4.62 -14.47 -39.15
N THR A 639 5.69 -13.74 -38.89
CA THR A 639 5.87 -12.89 -37.70
C THR A 639 6.44 -11.55 -38.15
N PHE A 640 6.48 -10.58 -37.25
CA PHE A 640 7.04 -9.27 -37.57
C PHE A 640 8.55 -9.36 -37.89
N ILE A 641 9.07 -8.37 -38.61
CA ILE A 641 10.51 -8.25 -38.87
C ILE A 641 11.20 -7.67 -37.63
N SER A 642 12.12 -8.42 -37.03
CA SER A 642 12.89 -7.98 -35.87
C SER A 642 13.81 -6.81 -36.23
N ARG A 643 13.85 -5.80 -35.36
CA ARG A 643 14.73 -4.63 -35.52
C ARG A 643 16.21 -4.99 -35.36
N SER A 644 16.52 -6.01 -34.56
CA SER A 644 17.90 -6.38 -34.23
C SER A 644 18.54 -7.20 -35.36
N THR A 645 17.77 -8.10 -35.99
CA THR A 645 18.27 -8.97 -37.05
C THR A 645 17.88 -8.53 -38.46
N ASN A 646 16.87 -7.65 -38.59
CA ASN A 646 16.24 -7.28 -39.87
C ASN A 646 15.74 -8.50 -40.66
N ARG A 647 15.35 -9.55 -39.94
CA ARG A 647 14.77 -10.81 -40.42
C ARG A 647 13.48 -11.08 -39.68
N GLN A 648 12.74 -12.10 -40.11
CA GLN A 648 11.53 -12.53 -39.43
C GLN A 648 11.82 -12.93 -37.98
N TYR A 649 10.94 -12.56 -37.04
CA TYR A 649 11.13 -12.81 -35.61
C TYR A 649 10.82 -14.26 -35.26
N VAL A 650 11.76 -14.93 -34.60
CA VAL A 650 11.61 -16.29 -34.08
C VAL A 650 12.27 -16.38 -32.70
N GLU A 651 11.72 -17.20 -31.84
CA GLU A 651 12.20 -17.50 -30.50
C GLU A 651 13.00 -18.81 -30.54
N SER A 652 14.16 -18.85 -29.89
CA SER A 652 14.93 -20.09 -29.78
C SER A 652 14.56 -20.86 -28.52
N HIS A 653 14.46 -22.18 -28.64
CA HIS A 653 14.04 -23.05 -27.55
C HIS A 653 14.95 -24.29 -27.51
N HIS A 654 15.44 -24.66 -26.33
CA HIS A 654 16.18 -25.92 -26.17
C HIS A 654 15.22 -27.11 -26.12
N LEU A 655 15.24 -27.98 -27.13
CA LEU A 655 14.33 -29.14 -27.21
C LEU A 655 14.48 -30.09 -26.00
N ILE A 656 15.71 -30.31 -25.54
CA ILE A 656 16.00 -30.85 -24.22
C ILE A 656 16.26 -29.65 -23.31
N PRO A 657 15.35 -29.31 -22.38
CA PRO A 657 15.49 -28.15 -21.51
C PRO A 657 16.80 -28.17 -20.71
N MET A 658 17.37 -26.98 -20.54
CA MET A 658 18.66 -26.81 -19.87
C MET A 658 18.65 -27.15 -18.38
N GLU A 659 17.48 -27.31 -17.74
CA GLU A 659 17.39 -27.80 -16.36
C GLU A 659 17.88 -29.25 -16.22
N PHE A 660 17.80 -30.05 -17.29
CA PHE A 660 18.31 -31.42 -17.34
C PHE A 660 19.78 -31.50 -17.75
N HIS A 661 20.50 -30.38 -17.80
CA HIS A 661 21.90 -30.33 -18.26
C HIS A 661 22.79 -31.27 -17.44
N GLU A 662 22.52 -31.44 -16.15
CA GLU A 662 23.26 -32.37 -15.29
C GLU A 662 23.08 -33.85 -15.66
N ASP A 663 21.97 -34.22 -16.29
CA ASP A 663 21.64 -35.61 -16.58
C ASP A 663 22.35 -36.17 -17.82
N PHE A 664 23.00 -35.31 -18.61
CA PHE A 664 23.74 -35.70 -19.81
C PHE A 664 25.26 -35.67 -19.57
N ASN A 665 26.05 -36.37 -20.39
CA ASN A 665 27.52 -36.29 -20.30
C ASN A 665 28.11 -35.15 -21.14
N SER A 666 27.32 -34.59 -22.05
CA SER A 666 27.70 -33.53 -22.98
C SER A 666 26.83 -32.30 -22.74
N SER A 667 27.27 -31.13 -23.21
CA SER A 667 26.53 -29.88 -23.03
C SER A 667 25.20 -29.92 -23.79
N LEU A 668 24.11 -29.48 -23.14
CA LEU A 668 22.81 -29.27 -23.82
C LEU A 668 22.75 -27.96 -24.61
N ASP A 669 23.63 -27.01 -24.32
CA ASP A 669 23.80 -25.78 -25.11
C ASP A 669 24.61 -26.12 -26.37
N VAL A 670 23.93 -26.64 -27.40
CA VAL A 670 24.48 -27.01 -28.73
C VAL A 670 23.43 -26.72 -29.81
N GLU A 671 23.86 -26.36 -31.01
CA GLU A 671 22.97 -26.01 -32.14
C GLU A 671 21.97 -27.13 -32.48
N GLU A 672 22.34 -28.39 -32.28
CA GLU A 672 21.49 -29.55 -32.52
C GLU A 672 20.27 -29.59 -31.60
N ASN A 673 20.41 -29.09 -30.38
CA ASN A 673 19.38 -29.08 -29.35
C ASN A 673 18.54 -27.79 -29.35
N ILE A 674 18.92 -26.77 -30.12
CA ILE A 674 18.19 -25.50 -30.21
C ILE A 674 17.30 -25.52 -31.45
N VAL A 675 16.01 -25.20 -31.26
CA VAL A 675 15.01 -25.08 -32.33
C VAL A 675 14.46 -23.65 -32.40
N CYS A 676 14.05 -23.20 -33.59
CA CYS A 676 13.47 -21.87 -33.82
C CYS A 676 11.96 -21.94 -34.05
N LEU A 677 11.20 -21.16 -33.29
CA LEU A 677 9.74 -21.20 -33.25
C LEU A 677 9.14 -19.80 -33.40
N CYS A 678 7.93 -19.69 -33.97
CA CYS A 678 7.15 -18.46 -33.79
C CYS A 678 6.56 -18.44 -32.37
N SER A 679 6.25 -17.25 -31.85
CA SER A 679 5.74 -17.07 -30.48
C SER A 679 4.54 -17.96 -30.15
N ASN A 680 3.64 -18.19 -31.12
CA ASN A 680 2.51 -19.10 -30.92
C ASN A 680 2.93 -20.57 -30.75
N CYS A 681 3.89 -21.05 -31.55
CA CYS A 681 4.37 -22.44 -31.43
C CYS A 681 5.23 -22.62 -30.18
N HIS A 682 6.01 -21.61 -29.81
CA HIS A 682 6.79 -21.58 -28.58
C HIS A 682 5.87 -21.69 -27.36
N ASN A 683 4.90 -20.77 -27.22
CA ASN A 683 3.95 -20.78 -26.13
C ASN A 683 3.09 -22.07 -26.08
N LYS A 684 2.79 -22.66 -27.25
CA LYS A 684 2.07 -23.94 -27.29
C LYS A 684 2.88 -25.11 -26.77
N ILE A 685 4.22 -25.08 -26.83
CA ILE A 685 5.06 -26.13 -26.21
C ILE A 685 5.00 -26.02 -24.68
N HIS A 686 5.07 -24.81 -24.13
CA HIS A 686 5.03 -24.58 -22.67
C HIS A 686 3.63 -24.79 -22.08
N TYR A 687 2.60 -24.18 -22.68
CA TYR A 687 1.28 -24.05 -22.05
C TYR A 687 0.15 -24.77 -22.80
N GLY A 688 0.44 -25.37 -23.95
CA GLY A 688 -0.56 -26.00 -24.80
C GLY A 688 -0.99 -27.38 -24.30
N ILE A 689 -2.31 -27.61 -24.24
CA ILE A 689 -2.90 -28.92 -23.89
C ILE A 689 -2.37 -30.08 -24.77
N ASP A 690 -2.09 -29.78 -26.05
CA ASP A 690 -1.56 -30.73 -27.04
C ASP A 690 -0.07 -30.43 -27.38
N ASN A 691 0.74 -30.04 -26.39
CA ASN A 691 2.17 -29.72 -26.60
C ASN A 691 2.98 -30.92 -27.15
N ASP A 692 2.60 -32.14 -26.76
CA ASP A 692 3.27 -33.39 -27.13
C ASP A 692 3.32 -33.60 -28.65
N VAL A 693 2.33 -33.10 -29.39
CA VAL A 693 2.29 -33.17 -30.86
C VAL A 693 3.46 -32.39 -31.48
N LEU A 694 3.74 -31.19 -30.97
CA LEU A 694 4.80 -30.31 -31.46
C LEU A 694 6.17 -30.85 -31.05
N ILE A 695 6.31 -31.31 -29.81
CA ILE A 695 7.56 -31.89 -29.28
C ILE A 695 7.96 -33.13 -30.09
N LYS A 696 7.01 -34.03 -30.38
CA LYS A 696 7.26 -35.22 -31.23
C LYS A 696 7.75 -34.84 -32.63
N GLN A 697 7.13 -33.83 -33.24
CA GLN A 697 7.52 -33.35 -34.56
C GLN A 697 8.95 -32.80 -34.56
N LEU A 698 9.34 -32.04 -33.53
CA LEU A 698 10.69 -31.50 -33.39
C LEU A 698 11.71 -32.60 -33.08
N PHE A 699 11.38 -33.54 -32.20
CA PHE A 699 12.23 -34.68 -31.87
C PHE A 699 12.56 -35.52 -33.10
N GLU A 700 11.56 -35.84 -33.92
CA GLU A 700 11.78 -36.60 -35.15
C GLU A 700 12.72 -35.88 -36.14
N LYS A 701 12.70 -34.54 -36.17
CA LYS A 701 13.62 -33.72 -36.97
C LYS A 701 15.04 -33.68 -36.39
N ARG A 702 15.19 -33.77 -35.06
CA ARG A 702 16.47 -33.56 -34.36
C ARG A 702 17.14 -34.84 -33.85
N LYS A 703 16.48 -36.00 -33.80
CA LYS A 703 17.00 -37.23 -33.18
C LYS A 703 18.39 -37.67 -33.64
N SER A 704 18.68 -37.59 -34.94
CA SER A 704 20.00 -37.93 -35.49
C SER A 704 21.07 -36.92 -35.07
N LEU A 705 20.70 -35.64 -35.02
CA LEU A 705 21.60 -34.54 -34.67
C LEU A 705 21.93 -34.57 -33.16
N LEU A 706 20.92 -34.83 -32.33
CA LEU A 706 21.10 -35.03 -30.89
C LEU A 706 22.04 -36.20 -30.59
N HIS A 707 21.87 -37.34 -31.29
CA HIS A 707 22.78 -38.48 -31.17
C HIS A 707 24.23 -38.11 -31.53
N ASP A 708 24.44 -37.42 -32.65
CA ASP A 708 25.78 -36.97 -33.08
C ASP A 708 26.42 -35.99 -32.08
N ALA A 709 25.61 -35.21 -31.37
CA ALA A 709 26.03 -34.32 -30.28
C ALA A 709 26.24 -35.03 -28.93
N GLY A 710 26.04 -36.35 -28.85
CA GLY A 710 26.17 -37.14 -27.61
C GLY A 710 24.99 -36.97 -26.65
N LEU A 711 23.84 -36.52 -27.15
CA LEU A 711 22.60 -36.29 -26.40
C LEU A 711 21.58 -37.41 -26.68
N ASP A 712 21.91 -38.61 -26.24
CA ASP A 712 21.07 -39.79 -26.42
C ASP A 712 19.82 -39.75 -25.53
N ILE A 713 18.65 -39.57 -26.16
CA ILE A 713 17.35 -39.61 -25.49
C ILE A 713 16.29 -40.23 -26.41
N SER A 714 15.37 -41.02 -25.84
CA SER A 714 14.21 -41.55 -26.57
C SER A 714 13.03 -40.59 -26.55
N GLU A 715 12.11 -40.69 -27.52
CA GLU A 715 10.87 -39.90 -27.57
C GLU A 715 10.08 -40.04 -26.27
N GLU A 716 9.97 -41.27 -25.74
CA GLU A 716 9.24 -41.54 -24.51
C GLU A 716 9.87 -40.86 -23.29
N GLN A 717 11.20 -40.84 -23.20
CA GLN A 717 11.93 -40.16 -22.11
C GLN A 717 11.76 -38.64 -22.21
N LEU A 718 11.87 -38.09 -23.41
CA LEU A 718 11.66 -36.65 -23.64
C LEU A 718 10.26 -36.21 -23.21
N LEU A 719 9.22 -37.00 -23.53
CA LEU A 719 7.84 -36.63 -23.19
C LEU A 719 7.46 -36.93 -21.74
N ARG A 720 7.94 -38.03 -21.15
CA ARG A 720 7.51 -38.47 -19.81
C ARG A 720 8.38 -37.95 -18.69
N ASP A 721 9.69 -37.95 -18.90
CA ASP A 721 10.66 -37.69 -17.82
C ASP A 721 11.11 -36.23 -17.84
N ILE A 722 11.08 -35.59 -19.01
CA ILE A 722 11.41 -34.18 -19.19
C ILE A 722 10.12 -33.33 -19.17
N TYR A 723 9.31 -33.34 -20.23
CA TYR A 723 8.20 -32.39 -20.35
C TYR A 723 7.00 -32.63 -19.41
N LYS A 724 6.87 -33.80 -18.78
CA LYS A 724 5.79 -34.08 -17.78
C LYS A 724 6.22 -33.93 -16.33
N THR A 725 7.52 -33.94 -16.03
CA THR A 725 8.03 -33.81 -14.65
C THR A 725 8.24 -32.36 -14.26
N SER A 726 8.49 -31.49 -15.25
CA SER A 726 8.75 -30.05 -15.06
C SER A 726 7.53 -29.20 -14.65
N GLY A 727 6.38 -29.82 -14.36
CA GLY A 727 5.20 -29.09 -13.86
C GLY A 727 4.56 -28.12 -14.86
N TYR A 728 4.77 -28.36 -16.16
CA TYR A 728 4.10 -27.67 -17.27
C TYR A 728 2.69 -28.20 -17.52
#